data_AF-A0AAV6VUN0-F1
#
_entry.id   AF-A0AAV6VUN0-F1
#
_cell.length_a   1.000
_cell.length_b   1.000
_cell.length_c   1.000
_cell.angle_alpha   90.00
_cell.angle_beta   90.00
_cell.angle_gamma   90.00
#
_symmetry.space_group_name_H-M   'P 1'
#
loop_
_entity.id
_entity.type
_entity.pdbx_description
1 polymer ?
#
loop_
_entity_poly.entity_id
_entity_poly.type
_entity_poly.pdbx_seq_one_letter_code
_entity_poly.pdbx_strand_id
1 'polypeptide(L)'
;MKSLRDVIEAAPKTISREYLQTLNTALFQHDLEADIDIEAIVSSLLLLVIDQAASVSRRHFATVILQKLSPIKNISDILSLEIGTQLVHTLPILLVQEISDSGTQDLIKKLISCLCNENWPLEYQWQLLGFISTASLTPKTPITQDEINKVCSCLSQWLIIPAAVSSVRNTGFRKSSSAISITEIDGTNTQDIFTVLNYVSTVTPNFLRNIQVFSMLRSFLCNSNENGGKASRQKYPPIGNFSCEELVFSVREYCMRLIDQVDRKTASDSIVQFQKACLVEAINLFNIICLVDSGIVHSMFHIVKRIYETHSNMSKDSEAQDVAVMASAMQFFINHGSSVMHKPDTLYVYLFCDILSTYYKDNYVTYEILQLMKENLAQLCYHSSILEKYFPTFLKVLAWRPTTFENDFLELLPAFLSHNTSVEVFYTLLDLPCLTAVLILTDSKSGSPEPWILKDPSLASALRKPEVASVIKFMLRKTSGPGDSYTNVVLLHQHLASLATQSRVVYCSETVLSLLRRYFEVILQFSDMTVTTLLIPAILERLSIIYPVPKYAENVHTILSDTVVQLFALHPETVFHCSKSILSYISRFKNYSIAEKNFIHMVWIVGEYVSVAYSNICRPEVVALFFESLESTTYEALSALEESADENFLKLISISLTTLSKLAARNQDQVPRAVLCLSKAQKQLTFFGNDYKKNWKIVIERVSELLSILNSPNIAAIVLSPPKQLENGSLHRDSTSLPFVLRAITEIVTK
;
A
#
# COMPACT_ATOMS: atom_id res chain seq x y z
N MET A 1 -0.56 -20.42 44.95
CA MET A 1 -1.11 -19.10 44.56
C MET A 1 -2.60 -19.14 44.85
N LYS A 2 -3.17 -18.08 45.45
CA LYS A 2 -4.60 -18.04 45.78
C LYS A 2 -5.42 -17.90 44.50
N SER A 3 -6.57 -18.55 44.40
CA SER A 3 -7.48 -18.37 43.26
C SER A 3 -8.07 -16.95 43.27
N LEU A 4 -8.55 -16.45 42.12
CA LEU A 4 -9.18 -15.13 42.03
C LEU A 4 -10.35 -14.99 43.00
N ARG A 5 -11.16 -16.05 43.17
CA ARG A 5 -12.26 -16.13 44.14
C ARG A 5 -11.77 -15.97 45.58
N ASP A 6 -10.70 -16.67 45.96
CA ASP A 6 -10.12 -16.56 47.32
C ASP A 6 -9.61 -15.14 47.64
N VAL A 7 -9.11 -14.43 46.63
CA VAL A 7 -8.61 -13.05 46.79
C VAL A 7 -9.77 -12.07 46.93
N ILE A 8 -10.86 -12.29 46.20
CA ILE A 8 -12.08 -11.48 46.24
C ILE A 8 -12.82 -11.67 47.57
N GLU A 9 -13.03 -12.91 48.01
CA GLU A 9 -13.71 -13.22 49.28
C GLU A 9 -12.90 -12.77 50.51
N ALA A 10 -11.58 -12.74 50.41
CA ALA A 10 -10.69 -12.23 51.46
C ALA A 10 -10.49 -10.70 51.43
N ALA A 11 -11.35 -9.94 50.74
CA ALA A 11 -11.23 -8.49 50.65
C ALA A 11 -11.19 -7.84 52.04
N PRO A 12 -10.15 -7.07 52.38
CA PRO A 12 -10.06 -6.38 53.65
C PRO A 12 -11.06 -5.22 53.70
N LYS A 13 -11.52 -4.88 54.92
CA LYS A 13 -12.39 -3.71 55.15
C LYS A 13 -11.77 -2.39 54.67
N THR A 14 -10.45 -2.30 54.68
CA THR A 14 -9.68 -1.18 54.12
C THR A 14 -8.78 -1.70 53.01
N ILE A 15 -8.99 -1.22 51.79
CA ILE A 15 -8.23 -1.66 50.61
C ILE A 15 -6.80 -1.13 50.69
N SER A 16 -5.86 -2.02 51.02
CA SER A 16 -4.43 -1.72 51.07
C SER A 16 -3.77 -1.83 49.68
N ARG A 17 -2.60 -1.22 49.52
CA ARG A 17 -1.81 -1.33 48.28
C ARG A 17 -1.41 -2.78 47.97
N GLU A 18 -1.04 -3.54 48.99
CA GLU A 18 -0.61 -4.94 48.86
C GLU A 18 -1.76 -5.84 48.38
N TYR A 19 -2.96 -5.58 48.89
CA TYR A 19 -4.17 -6.25 48.42
C TYR A 19 -4.44 -5.93 46.94
N LEU A 20 -4.38 -4.65 46.53
CA LEU A 20 -4.57 -4.25 45.14
C LEU A 20 -3.55 -4.88 44.17
N GLN A 21 -2.29 -5.00 44.59
CA GLN A 21 -1.26 -5.68 43.79
C GLN A 21 -1.57 -7.17 43.63
N THR A 22 -2.02 -7.82 44.70
CA THR A 22 -2.41 -9.23 44.70
C THR A 22 -3.62 -9.45 43.79
N LEU A 23 -4.64 -8.59 43.89
CA LEU A 23 -5.85 -8.62 43.06
C LEU A 23 -5.53 -8.40 41.58
N ASN A 24 -4.72 -7.40 41.23
CA ASN A 24 -4.33 -7.14 39.85
C ASN A 24 -3.52 -8.31 39.24
N THR A 25 -2.66 -8.95 40.04
CA THR A 25 -1.89 -10.12 39.61
C THR A 25 -2.80 -11.32 39.36
N ALA A 26 -3.76 -11.56 40.26
CA ALA A 26 -4.74 -12.62 40.08
C ALA A 26 -5.60 -12.42 38.81
N LEU A 27 -6.06 -11.19 38.57
CA LEU A 27 -6.78 -10.78 37.34
C LEU A 27 -5.92 -10.77 36.07
N PHE A 28 -4.61 -10.92 36.16
CA PHE A 28 -3.74 -11.08 34.99
C PHE A 28 -3.54 -12.56 34.65
N GLN A 29 -3.61 -13.44 35.64
CA GLN A 29 -3.31 -14.87 35.50
C GLN A 29 -4.55 -15.72 35.27
N HIS A 30 -5.74 -15.22 35.62
CA HIS A 30 -7.00 -15.96 35.54
C HIS A 30 -8.11 -15.10 34.93
N ASP A 31 -8.93 -15.71 34.06
CA ASP A 31 -10.15 -15.09 33.54
C ASP A 31 -11.23 -15.02 34.62
N LEU A 32 -12.15 -14.04 34.53
CA LEU A 32 -13.29 -13.94 35.43
C LEU A 32 -14.29 -15.06 35.17
N GLU A 33 -14.51 -15.90 36.19
CA GLU A 33 -15.61 -16.87 36.20
C GLU A 33 -16.96 -16.14 36.37
N ALA A 34 -18.00 -16.59 35.66
CA ALA A 34 -19.31 -15.92 35.61
C ALA A 34 -20.06 -15.86 36.96
N ASP A 35 -19.70 -16.71 37.93
CA ASP A 35 -20.40 -16.89 39.21
C ASP A 35 -19.75 -16.11 40.38
N ILE A 36 -18.83 -15.20 40.11
CA ILE A 36 -18.17 -14.40 41.16
C ILE A 36 -18.90 -13.07 41.33
N ASP A 37 -19.45 -12.83 42.53
CA ASP A 37 -20.00 -11.52 42.90
C ASP A 37 -18.86 -10.51 43.12
N ILE A 38 -18.78 -9.52 42.23
CA ILE A 38 -17.77 -8.47 42.25
C ILE A 38 -18.34 -7.10 42.63
N GLU A 39 -19.65 -6.96 42.85
CA GLU A 39 -20.31 -5.65 43.01
C GLU A 39 -19.77 -4.87 44.22
N ALA A 40 -19.53 -5.56 45.34
CA ALA A 40 -18.98 -4.95 46.55
C ALA A 40 -17.54 -4.44 46.35
N ILE A 41 -16.72 -5.19 45.62
CA ILE A 41 -15.34 -4.80 45.31
C ILE A 41 -15.31 -3.64 44.32
N VAL A 42 -16.12 -3.72 43.25
CA VAL A 42 -16.23 -2.64 42.25
C VAL A 42 -16.66 -1.34 42.91
N SER A 43 -17.67 -1.37 43.79
CA SER A 43 -18.11 -0.20 44.56
C SER A 43 -17.01 0.37 45.45
N SER A 44 -16.27 -0.50 46.15
CA SER A 44 -15.17 -0.10 47.03
C SER A 44 -13.98 0.48 46.26
N LEU A 45 -13.67 -0.07 45.09
CA LEU A 45 -12.62 0.43 44.19
C LEU A 45 -13.03 1.76 43.55
N LEU A 46 -14.29 1.92 43.14
CA LEU A 46 -14.81 3.19 42.62
C LEU A 46 -14.70 4.29 43.67
N LEU A 47 -15.16 4.04 44.91
CA LEU A 47 -15.00 4.97 46.03
C LEU A 47 -13.53 5.30 46.32
N LEU A 48 -12.63 4.33 46.19
CA LEU A 48 -11.19 4.55 46.35
C LEU A 48 -10.59 5.46 45.27
N VAL A 49 -11.15 5.48 44.06
CA VAL A 49 -10.70 6.36 42.95
C VAL A 49 -11.05 7.83 43.22
N ILE A 50 -12.20 8.10 43.84
CA ILE A 50 -12.69 9.46 44.17
C ILE A 50 -12.28 9.94 45.57
N ASP A 51 -11.69 9.08 46.41
CA ASP A 51 -11.21 9.45 47.74
C ASP A 51 -9.98 10.40 47.68
N GLN A 52 -10.13 11.58 48.27
CA GLN A 52 -9.05 12.59 48.36
C GLN A 52 -7.87 12.12 49.21
N ALA A 53 -8.12 11.29 50.23
CA ALA A 53 -7.08 10.74 51.11
C ALA A 53 -6.35 9.53 50.49
N ALA A 54 -6.80 9.05 49.33
CA ALA A 54 -6.16 7.95 48.64
C ALA A 54 -4.84 8.40 47.97
N SER A 55 -3.79 7.60 48.19
CA SER A 55 -2.49 7.85 47.54
C SER A 55 -2.60 7.62 46.04
N VAL A 56 -1.79 8.34 45.25
CA VAL A 56 -1.75 8.23 43.78
C VAL A 56 -1.58 6.77 43.32
N SER A 57 -0.74 6.02 44.02
CA SER A 57 -0.52 4.58 43.76
C SER A 57 -1.77 3.73 43.96
N ARG A 58 -2.54 3.98 45.04
CA ARG A 58 -3.78 3.23 45.33
C ARG A 58 -4.85 3.55 44.30
N ARG A 59 -5.00 4.83 43.93
CA ARG A 59 -5.92 5.26 42.86
C ARG A 59 -5.57 4.62 41.53
N HIS A 60 -4.29 4.65 41.13
CA HIS A 60 -3.86 4.05 39.87
C HIS A 60 -4.16 2.54 39.80
N PHE A 61 -3.83 1.78 40.86
CA PHE A 61 -4.14 0.35 40.88
C PHE A 61 -5.65 0.09 40.82
N ALA A 62 -6.46 0.87 41.54
CA ALA A 62 -7.91 0.76 41.48
C ALA A 62 -8.45 1.05 40.07
N THR A 63 -7.96 2.10 39.41
CA THR A 63 -8.31 2.44 38.02
C THR A 63 -7.98 1.32 37.04
N VAL A 64 -6.77 0.75 37.10
CA VAL A 64 -6.34 -0.34 36.20
C VAL A 64 -7.18 -1.61 36.41
N ILE A 65 -7.48 -1.95 37.66
CA ILE A 65 -8.35 -3.08 37.98
C ILE A 65 -9.76 -2.84 37.44
N LEU A 66 -10.32 -1.64 37.65
CA LEU A 66 -11.66 -1.29 37.16
C LEU A 66 -11.75 -1.28 35.63
N GLN A 67 -10.70 -0.86 34.91
CA GLN A 67 -10.66 -0.95 33.45
C GLN A 67 -10.73 -2.39 32.95
N LYS A 68 -10.10 -3.34 33.65
CA LYS A 68 -10.19 -4.78 33.33
C LYS A 68 -11.54 -5.40 33.67
N LEU A 69 -12.21 -4.87 34.69
CA LEU A 69 -13.54 -5.32 35.12
C LEU A 69 -14.68 -4.67 34.32
N SER A 70 -14.36 -3.78 33.38
CA SER A 70 -15.34 -3.14 32.49
C SER A 70 -15.95 -4.18 31.53
N PRO A 71 -17.26 -4.14 31.23
CA PRO A 71 -18.24 -3.10 31.58
C PRO A 71 -18.82 -3.22 33.01
N ILE A 72 -18.78 -2.11 33.75
CA ILE A 72 -19.35 -1.99 35.10
C ILE A 72 -20.84 -1.62 35.02
N LYS A 73 -21.73 -2.39 35.67
CA LYS A 73 -23.18 -2.07 35.73
C LYS A 73 -23.45 -0.95 36.74
N ASN A 74 -24.44 -0.09 36.44
CA ASN A 74 -24.91 1.00 37.33
C ASN A 74 -23.81 1.95 37.83
N ILE A 75 -22.79 2.20 36.99
CA ILE A 75 -21.66 3.08 37.36
C ILE A 75 -22.14 4.50 37.74
N SER A 76 -23.25 4.95 37.14
CA SER A 76 -23.89 6.22 37.46
C SER A 76 -24.38 6.30 38.89
N ASP A 77 -24.94 5.21 39.43
CA ASP A 77 -25.58 5.20 40.73
C ASP A 77 -24.51 5.29 41.82
N ILE A 78 -23.38 4.63 41.60
CA ILE A 78 -22.19 4.69 42.47
C ILE A 78 -21.53 6.08 42.41
N LEU A 79 -21.52 6.71 41.23
CA LEU A 79 -20.92 8.04 41.02
C LEU A 79 -21.91 9.21 41.21
N SER A 80 -23.19 8.93 41.51
CA SER A 80 -24.27 9.93 41.62
C SER A 80 -24.21 10.79 42.88
N LEU A 81 -23.31 10.48 43.81
CA LEU A 81 -23.04 11.26 45.01
C LEU A 81 -22.41 12.62 44.62
N GLU A 82 -22.82 13.70 45.29
CA GLU A 82 -22.43 15.11 45.08
C GLU A 82 -20.91 15.37 45.16
N ILE A 83 -20.14 14.90 44.18
CA ILE A 83 -18.68 14.93 44.26
C ILE A 83 -18.16 15.78 43.11
N GLY A 84 -17.58 16.93 43.47
CA GLY A 84 -17.06 17.94 42.55
C GLY A 84 -15.87 17.47 41.70
N THR A 85 -14.73 18.13 41.82
CA THR A 85 -13.59 17.99 40.89
C THR A 85 -12.95 16.60 40.83
N GLN A 86 -13.28 15.71 41.77
CA GLN A 86 -12.74 14.34 41.83
C GLN A 86 -13.27 13.43 40.73
N LEU A 87 -14.38 13.79 40.08
CA LEU A 87 -14.96 12.97 39.01
C LEU A 87 -13.98 12.77 37.84
N VAL A 88 -13.03 13.70 37.67
CA VAL A 88 -11.98 13.63 36.67
C VAL A 88 -11.05 12.42 36.84
N HIS A 89 -10.91 11.88 38.06
CA HIS A 89 -10.15 10.66 38.29
C HIS A 89 -10.82 9.39 37.75
N THR A 90 -12.11 9.46 37.40
CA THR A 90 -12.87 8.33 36.84
C THR A 90 -12.84 8.29 35.30
N LEU A 91 -12.37 9.35 34.63
CA LEU A 91 -12.33 9.43 33.16
C LEU A 91 -11.63 8.23 32.49
N PRO A 92 -10.49 7.71 32.98
CA PRO A 92 -9.85 6.56 32.36
C PRO A 92 -10.70 5.28 32.40
N ILE A 93 -11.58 5.15 33.41
CA ILE A 93 -12.51 4.01 33.54
C ILE A 93 -13.63 4.16 32.51
N LEU A 94 -14.17 5.39 32.39
CA LEU A 94 -15.22 5.71 31.44
C LEU A 94 -14.80 5.54 29.97
N LEU A 95 -13.51 5.70 29.65
CA LEU A 95 -12.99 5.47 28.30
C LEU A 95 -13.06 4.01 27.83
N VAL A 96 -13.04 3.05 28.77
CA VAL A 96 -13.09 1.62 28.46
C VAL A 96 -14.52 1.06 28.62
N GLN A 97 -15.42 1.85 29.20
CA GLN A 97 -16.81 1.48 29.47
C GLN A 97 -17.66 1.48 28.20
N GLU A 98 -18.57 0.50 28.07
CA GLU A 98 -19.59 0.54 27.02
C GLU A 98 -20.62 1.65 27.30
N ILE A 99 -20.67 2.66 26.43
CA ILE A 99 -21.52 3.88 26.58
C ILE A 99 -22.99 3.62 26.18
N SER A 100 -23.45 2.37 26.27
CA SER A 100 -24.84 1.99 25.95
C SER A 100 -25.81 2.19 27.12
N ASP A 101 -25.30 2.27 28.35
CA ASP A 101 -26.12 2.42 29.56
C ASP A 101 -26.55 3.88 29.80
N SER A 102 -27.84 4.10 30.12
CA SER A 102 -28.42 5.44 30.35
C SER A 102 -27.70 6.19 31.47
N GLY A 103 -27.23 5.48 32.49
CA GLY A 103 -26.46 6.08 33.58
C GLY A 103 -25.13 6.68 33.12
N THR A 104 -24.40 5.95 32.26
CA THR A 104 -23.13 6.42 31.70
C THR A 104 -23.35 7.65 30.79
N GLN A 105 -24.46 7.67 30.06
CA GLN A 105 -24.84 8.79 29.20
C GLN A 105 -25.13 10.05 30.02
N ASP A 106 -25.86 9.96 31.12
CA ASP A 106 -26.13 11.10 32.01
C ASP A 106 -24.87 11.63 32.68
N LEU A 107 -23.91 10.75 32.99
CA LEU A 107 -22.62 11.14 33.54
C LEU A 107 -21.78 11.92 32.52
N ILE A 108 -21.80 11.53 31.24
CA ILE A 108 -21.15 12.29 30.16
C ILE A 108 -21.78 13.68 29.99
N LYS A 109 -23.11 13.79 30.04
CA LYS A 109 -23.79 15.10 29.98
C LYS A 109 -23.40 16.02 31.14
N LYS A 110 -23.32 15.45 32.37
CA LYS A 110 -22.81 16.18 33.54
C LYS A 110 -21.37 16.65 33.31
N LEU A 111 -20.50 15.79 32.78
CA LEU A 111 -19.11 16.14 32.47
C LEU A 111 -18.98 17.27 31.43
N ILE A 112 -19.82 17.27 30.40
CA ILE A 112 -19.89 18.36 29.41
C ILE A 112 -20.33 19.66 30.09
N SER A 113 -21.34 19.61 30.95
CA SER A 113 -21.77 20.79 31.72
C SER A 113 -20.67 21.32 32.65
N CYS A 114 -19.84 20.44 33.22
CA CYS A 114 -18.68 20.81 34.03
C CYS A 114 -17.59 21.50 33.20
N LEU A 115 -17.35 21.05 31.96
CA LEU A 115 -16.38 21.68 31.06
C LEU A 115 -16.76 23.14 30.76
N CYS A 116 -18.04 23.39 30.51
CA CYS A 116 -18.57 24.73 30.22
C CYS A 116 -18.76 25.61 31.47
N ASN A 117 -18.50 25.09 32.67
CA ASN A 117 -18.65 25.86 33.92
C ASN A 117 -17.36 26.62 34.26
N GLU A 118 -17.45 27.95 34.30
CA GLU A 118 -16.31 28.83 34.62
C GLU A 118 -15.72 28.60 36.02
N ASN A 119 -16.50 28.03 36.95
CA ASN A 119 -16.06 27.77 38.33
C ASN A 119 -15.26 26.46 38.48
N TRP A 120 -15.09 25.68 37.41
CA TRP A 120 -14.31 24.45 37.46
C TRP A 120 -12.81 24.75 37.41
N PRO A 121 -11.95 24.08 38.21
CA PRO A 121 -10.52 24.37 38.18
C PRO A 121 -9.90 24.01 36.83
N LEU A 122 -9.04 24.90 36.35
CA LEU A 122 -8.37 24.81 35.06
C LEU A 122 -7.57 23.50 34.87
N GLU A 123 -6.93 23.01 35.93
CA GLU A 123 -6.15 21.76 35.92
C GLU A 123 -6.97 20.54 35.49
N TYR A 124 -8.27 20.56 35.80
CA TYR A 124 -9.20 19.48 35.51
C TYR A 124 -9.93 19.67 34.18
N GLN A 125 -10.09 20.91 33.71
CA GLN A 125 -10.68 21.20 32.39
C GLN A 125 -9.90 20.53 31.25
N TRP A 126 -8.57 20.41 31.39
CA TRP A 126 -7.75 19.77 30.36
C TRP A 126 -8.03 18.27 30.23
N GLN A 127 -8.14 17.59 31.37
CA GLN A 127 -8.45 16.16 31.42
C GLN A 127 -9.87 15.90 30.91
N LEU A 128 -10.81 16.80 31.23
CA LEU A 128 -12.17 16.77 30.72
C LEU A 128 -12.25 16.98 29.22
N LEU A 129 -11.56 17.97 28.67
CA LEU A 129 -11.53 18.19 27.22
C LEU A 129 -10.93 16.98 26.50
N GLY A 130 -9.82 16.44 27.02
CA GLY A 130 -9.18 15.19 26.58
C GLY A 130 -10.17 14.03 26.50
N PHE A 131 -10.93 13.82 27.57
CA PHE A 131 -11.97 12.81 27.64
C PHE A 131 -13.12 13.09 26.67
N ILE A 132 -13.65 14.32 26.61
CA ILE A 132 -14.79 14.64 25.74
C ILE A 132 -14.40 14.45 24.27
N SER A 133 -13.21 14.89 23.86
CA SER A 133 -12.74 14.69 22.49
C SER A 133 -12.46 13.23 22.14
N THR A 134 -12.29 12.33 23.11
CA THR A 134 -12.08 10.89 22.90
C THR A 134 -13.39 10.10 23.02
N ALA A 135 -14.28 10.50 23.94
CA ALA A 135 -15.60 9.93 24.11
C ALA A 135 -16.54 10.33 22.95
N SER A 136 -16.46 11.56 22.45
CA SER A 136 -17.19 12.03 21.26
C SER A 136 -16.84 11.26 19.98
N LEU A 137 -15.75 10.48 20.00
CA LEU A 137 -15.32 9.61 18.89
C LEU A 137 -16.16 8.33 18.79
N THR A 138 -16.95 8.01 19.81
CA THR A 138 -17.73 6.76 19.83
C THR A 138 -19.16 7.03 19.37
N PRO A 139 -19.65 6.40 18.27
CA PRO A 139 -20.99 6.65 17.71
C PRO A 139 -22.15 6.28 18.65
N LYS A 140 -21.85 5.64 19.78
CA LYS A 140 -22.80 5.24 20.83
C LYS A 140 -23.01 6.31 21.91
N THR A 141 -22.33 7.45 21.85
CA THR A 141 -22.49 8.54 22.82
C THR A 141 -23.64 9.48 22.40
N PRO A 142 -24.71 9.65 23.21
CA PRO A 142 -25.80 10.56 22.89
C PRO A 142 -25.43 11.98 23.32
N ILE A 143 -24.46 12.58 22.65
CA ILE A 143 -24.21 14.01 22.80
C ILE A 143 -25.25 14.75 21.95
N THR A 144 -26.01 15.64 22.57
CA THR A 144 -27.01 16.46 21.89
C THR A 144 -26.37 17.59 21.08
N GLN A 145 -27.09 18.11 20.08
CA GLN A 145 -26.65 19.28 19.29
C GLN A 145 -26.33 20.49 20.19
N ASP A 146 -27.15 20.74 21.20
CA ASP A 146 -26.98 21.86 22.11
C ASP A 146 -25.72 21.73 22.97
N GLU A 147 -25.36 20.52 23.37
CA GLU A 147 -24.12 20.23 24.10
C GLU A 147 -22.90 20.44 23.21
N ILE A 148 -22.95 20.03 21.94
CA ILE A 148 -21.88 20.28 20.96
C ILE A 148 -21.72 21.78 20.72
N ASN A 149 -22.82 22.52 20.54
CA ASN A 149 -22.79 23.96 20.34
C ASN A 149 -22.17 24.69 21.55
N LYS A 150 -22.51 24.27 22.78
CA LYS A 150 -21.89 24.81 24.00
C LYS A 150 -20.39 24.56 24.06
N VAL A 151 -19.95 23.33 23.74
CA VAL A 151 -18.53 23.00 23.67
C VAL A 151 -17.84 23.82 22.60
N CYS A 152 -18.40 23.93 21.39
CA CYS A 152 -17.86 24.76 20.31
C CYS A 152 -17.69 26.23 20.73
N SER A 153 -18.67 26.82 21.42
CA SER A 153 -18.57 28.19 21.92
C SER A 153 -17.47 28.34 22.98
N CYS A 154 -17.32 27.37 23.89
CA CYS A 154 -16.20 27.36 24.84
C CYS A 154 -14.85 27.25 24.11
N LEU A 155 -14.73 26.36 23.12
CA LEU A 155 -13.50 26.21 22.33
C LEU A 155 -13.17 27.50 21.56
N SER A 156 -14.17 28.15 20.97
CA SER A 156 -14.04 29.44 20.29
C SER A 156 -13.43 30.51 21.22
N GLN A 157 -14.02 30.67 22.42
CA GLN A 157 -13.55 31.63 23.43
C GLN A 157 -12.15 31.31 23.95
N TRP A 158 -11.80 30.03 24.06
CA TRP A 158 -10.49 29.60 24.55
C TRP A 158 -9.39 29.69 23.49
N LEU A 159 -9.78 29.69 22.20
CA LEU A 159 -8.87 29.85 21.08
C LEU A 159 -8.53 31.33 20.80
N ILE A 160 -9.51 32.23 20.92
CA ILE A 160 -9.34 33.66 20.66
C ILE A 160 -9.12 34.42 21.97
N ILE A 161 -7.87 34.44 22.44
CA ILE A 161 -7.47 35.18 23.66
C ILE A 161 -6.63 36.41 23.24
N PRO A 162 -7.02 37.64 23.59
CA PRO A 162 -6.21 38.82 23.31
C PRO A 162 -4.85 38.78 24.03
N ALA A 163 -3.76 39.10 23.32
CA ALA A 163 -2.43 39.16 23.95
C ALA A 163 -2.26 40.37 24.90
N ALA A 164 -3.09 41.41 24.75
CA ALA A 164 -3.06 42.58 25.61
C ALA A 164 -3.87 42.36 26.89
N VAL A 165 -3.21 41.98 27.98
CA VAL A 165 -3.77 42.22 29.32
C VAL A 165 -3.61 43.71 29.61
N SER A 166 -4.67 44.50 29.39
CA SER A 166 -4.68 45.89 29.85
C SER A 166 -4.46 45.90 31.36
N SER A 167 -3.37 46.52 31.81
CA SER A 167 -3.21 46.91 33.20
C SER A 167 -4.45 47.72 33.60
N VAL A 168 -5.23 47.18 34.53
CA VAL A 168 -6.15 48.01 35.31
C VAL A 168 -5.27 49.09 35.94
N ARG A 169 -5.45 50.34 35.50
CA ARG A 169 -4.88 51.51 36.16
C ARG A 169 -5.50 51.59 37.55
N ASN A 170 -4.86 50.95 38.53
CA ASN A 170 -5.10 51.31 39.92
C ASN A 170 -4.55 52.72 40.12
N THR A 171 -5.46 53.66 40.35
CA THR A 171 -5.17 54.98 40.89
C THR A 171 -4.53 54.81 42.27
N GLY A 172 -3.20 54.82 42.34
CA GLY A 172 -2.48 54.75 43.60
C GLY A 172 -0.98 54.52 43.41
N PHE A 173 -0.18 55.45 43.90
CA PHE A 173 1.28 55.51 43.77
C PHE A 173 2.00 54.23 44.23
N ARG A 174 2.41 53.37 43.29
CA ARG A 174 3.68 52.58 43.28
C ARG A 174 3.75 51.76 41.99
N LYS A 175 4.77 52.01 41.16
CA LYS A 175 5.06 51.20 39.96
C LYS A 175 5.63 49.83 40.39
N SER A 176 4.78 48.82 40.55
CA SER A 176 5.17 47.42 40.38
C SER A 176 4.77 46.99 38.96
N SER A 177 5.68 47.20 38.01
CA SER A 177 5.55 46.72 36.65
C SER A 177 5.88 45.22 36.63
N SER A 178 4.87 44.37 36.70
CA SER A 178 4.96 43.00 36.19
C SER A 178 3.86 42.79 35.15
N ALA A 179 3.93 43.57 34.07
CA ALA A 179 3.15 43.26 32.88
C ALA A 179 3.68 41.94 32.30
N ILE A 180 2.79 40.97 32.08
CA ILE A 180 3.13 39.74 31.36
C ILE A 180 3.55 40.15 29.95
N SER A 181 4.84 40.04 29.64
CA SER A 181 5.37 40.35 28.32
C SER A 181 5.13 39.14 27.40
N ILE A 182 4.11 39.22 26.56
CA ILE A 182 3.89 38.27 25.47
C ILE A 182 4.62 38.81 24.23
N THR A 183 5.67 38.13 23.82
CA THR A 183 6.43 38.49 22.62
C THR A 183 6.15 37.52 21.49
N GLU A 184 6.40 37.99 20.28
CA GLU A 184 6.47 37.19 19.07
C GLU A 184 7.77 36.39 19.06
N ILE A 185 7.92 35.50 18.09
CA ILE A 185 9.11 34.64 17.96
C ILE A 185 10.39 35.46 17.73
N ASP A 186 10.26 36.63 17.09
CA ASP A 186 11.34 37.59 16.83
C ASP A 186 11.63 38.54 18.02
N GLY A 187 10.90 38.37 19.14
CA GLY A 187 11.03 39.20 20.34
C GLY A 187 10.25 40.53 20.30
N THR A 188 9.51 40.81 19.23
CA THR A 188 8.63 41.99 19.17
C THR A 188 7.39 41.81 20.05
N ASN A 189 6.77 42.91 20.50
CA ASN A 189 5.57 42.83 21.34
C ASN A 189 4.35 42.39 20.51
N THR A 190 3.58 41.45 21.06
CA THR A 190 2.35 40.97 20.43
C THR A 190 1.22 41.98 20.62
N GLN A 191 0.54 42.40 19.55
CA GLN A 191 -0.59 43.35 19.63
C GLN A 191 -1.96 42.72 19.34
N ASP A 192 -1.99 41.48 18.87
CA ASP A 192 -3.19 40.81 18.38
C ASP A 192 -3.59 39.63 19.29
N ILE A 193 -4.25 38.61 18.76
CA ILE A 193 -4.55 37.36 19.47
C ILE A 193 -3.27 36.57 19.81
N PHE A 194 -3.33 35.86 20.94
CA PHE A 194 -2.33 34.91 21.39
C PHE A 194 -2.44 33.60 20.62
N THR A 195 -1.29 32.99 20.30
CA THR A 195 -1.19 31.69 19.62
C THR A 195 -0.10 30.80 20.22
N VAL A 196 -0.01 29.55 19.76
CA VAL A 196 1.05 28.60 20.15
C VAL A 196 2.47 29.08 19.81
N LEU A 197 2.61 30.04 18.88
CA LEU A 197 3.87 30.59 18.42
C LEU A 197 4.37 31.80 19.24
N ASN A 198 3.61 32.25 20.23
CA ASN A 198 4.02 33.37 21.08
C ASN A 198 4.89 32.92 22.27
N TYR A 199 5.89 33.74 22.63
CA TYR A 199 6.70 33.56 23.83
C TYR A 199 6.08 34.29 25.02
N VAL A 200 6.09 33.61 26.17
CA VAL A 200 5.55 34.16 27.42
C VAL A 200 6.57 33.95 28.54
N SER A 201 6.82 35.01 29.32
CA SER A 201 7.71 34.95 30.49
C SER A 201 7.14 34.16 31.68
N THR A 202 5.81 34.11 31.82
CA THR A 202 5.10 33.30 32.81
C THR A 202 3.92 32.56 32.20
N VAL A 203 3.94 31.23 32.25
CA VAL A 203 2.86 30.39 31.69
C VAL A 203 1.61 30.49 32.59
N THR A 204 0.63 31.27 32.15
CA THR A 204 -0.72 31.28 32.73
C THR A 204 -1.56 30.06 32.29
N PRO A 205 -2.54 29.62 33.10
CA PRO A 205 -3.44 28.53 32.72
C PRO A 205 -4.23 28.77 31.42
N ASN A 206 -4.54 30.03 31.11
CA ASN A 206 -5.21 30.41 29.87
C ASN A 206 -4.35 30.10 28.63
N PHE A 207 -3.03 30.23 28.72
CA PHE A 207 -2.11 29.86 27.62
C PHE A 207 -2.11 28.36 27.37
N LEU A 208 -2.07 27.56 28.44
CA LEU A 208 -2.09 26.10 28.32
C LEU A 208 -3.41 25.62 27.72
N ARG A 209 -4.54 26.25 28.10
CA ARG A 209 -5.85 25.97 27.52
C ARG A 209 -5.90 26.28 26.02
N ASN A 210 -5.34 27.40 25.58
CA ASN A 210 -5.26 27.75 24.15
C ASN A 210 -4.47 26.72 23.34
N ILE A 211 -3.26 26.37 23.80
CA ILE A 211 -2.40 25.36 23.16
C ILE A 211 -3.11 24.00 23.12
N GLN A 212 -3.81 23.65 24.20
CA GLN A 212 -4.55 22.41 24.25
C GLN A 212 -5.69 22.40 23.24
N VAL A 213 -6.51 23.45 23.19
CA VAL A 213 -7.60 23.56 22.20
C VAL A 213 -7.04 23.38 20.81
N PHE A 214 -5.99 24.14 20.44
CA PHE A 214 -5.37 24.03 19.12
C PHE A 214 -4.90 22.60 18.79
N SER A 215 -4.22 21.94 19.72
CA SER A 215 -3.72 20.56 19.50
C SER A 215 -4.83 19.51 19.38
N MET A 216 -6.06 19.82 19.81
CA MET A 216 -7.20 18.91 19.77
C MET A 216 -8.22 19.24 18.67
N LEU A 217 -8.16 20.44 18.08
CA LEU A 217 -9.12 20.94 17.09
C LEU A 217 -9.35 19.96 15.94
N ARG A 218 -8.28 19.43 15.34
CA ARG A 218 -8.41 18.50 14.22
C ARG A 218 -9.18 17.25 14.61
N SER A 219 -8.80 16.61 15.73
CA SER A 219 -9.49 15.42 16.24
C SER A 219 -10.97 15.68 16.53
N PHE A 220 -11.27 16.85 17.11
CA PHE A 220 -12.63 17.27 17.43
C PHE A 220 -13.47 17.54 16.17
N LEU A 221 -12.90 18.22 15.17
CA LEU A 221 -13.59 18.55 13.91
C LEU A 221 -13.78 17.33 12.99
N CYS A 222 -12.84 16.39 12.98
CA CYS A 222 -12.83 15.23 12.09
C CYS A 222 -13.80 14.11 12.50
N ASN A 223 -14.04 13.89 13.79
CA ASN A 223 -14.57 12.62 14.29
C ASN A 223 -16.04 12.61 14.72
N SER A 224 -16.85 13.55 14.25
CA SER A 224 -18.31 13.49 14.39
C SER A 224 -18.97 12.34 13.57
N ASN A 225 -18.21 11.38 13.02
CA ASN A 225 -18.75 10.44 12.02
C ASN A 225 -17.99 9.09 11.83
N GLU A 226 -17.52 8.39 12.88
CA GLU A 226 -17.06 7.00 12.71
C GLU A 226 -18.24 6.01 12.64
N ASN A 227 -18.84 5.86 11.46
CA ASN A 227 -19.58 4.65 11.11
C ASN A 227 -18.82 3.87 10.01
N GLY A 228 -18.10 2.83 10.42
CA GLY A 228 -17.81 1.67 9.57
C GLY A 228 -16.44 1.59 8.89
N GLY A 229 -15.52 0.87 9.55
CA GLY A 229 -14.62 -0.08 8.88
C GLY A 229 -13.20 0.39 8.58
N LYS A 230 -12.27 -0.19 9.35
CA LYS A 230 -10.82 -0.44 9.14
C LYS A 230 -10.00 0.66 8.45
N ALA A 231 -9.15 1.28 9.27
CA ALA A 231 -7.76 1.66 8.95
C ALA A 231 -7.53 2.26 7.55
N SER A 232 -8.08 3.44 7.31
CA SER A 232 -7.53 4.39 6.35
C SER A 232 -7.73 5.78 6.93
N ARG A 233 -6.67 6.61 6.96
CA ARG A 233 -6.73 7.98 7.49
C ARG A 233 -7.58 8.93 6.63
N GLN A 234 -8.32 8.44 5.65
CA GLN A 234 -9.27 9.23 4.85
C GLN A 234 -10.56 8.46 4.53
N LYS A 235 -11.55 8.62 5.40
CA LYS A 235 -12.97 8.65 5.04
C LYS A 235 -13.58 9.84 5.77
N TYR A 236 -13.62 11.02 5.14
CA TYR A 236 -14.42 12.13 5.64
C TYR A 236 -15.57 12.41 4.66
N PRO A 237 -16.78 11.93 4.96
CA PRO A 237 -18.02 12.53 4.48
C PRO A 237 -18.98 12.87 5.64
N PRO A 238 -20.14 13.48 5.30
CA PRO A 238 -20.38 14.91 5.45
C PRO A 238 -20.53 15.33 6.93
N ILE A 239 -20.10 16.55 7.23
CA ILE A 239 -20.66 17.29 8.36
C ILE A 239 -22.12 17.55 8.00
N GLY A 240 -22.98 16.63 8.42
CA GLY A 240 -24.41 16.89 8.47
C GLY A 240 -24.66 17.91 9.58
N ASN A 241 -24.90 19.15 9.20
CA ASN A 241 -25.65 20.15 9.97
C ASN A 241 -25.18 20.54 11.39
N PHE A 242 -23.90 20.39 11.75
CA PHE A 242 -23.38 21.06 12.95
C PHE A 242 -22.85 22.45 12.58
N SER A 243 -23.71 23.47 12.63
CA SER A 243 -23.32 24.87 12.40
C SER A 243 -22.56 25.44 13.60
N CYS A 244 -21.32 24.98 13.84
CA CYS A 244 -20.39 25.68 14.74
C CYS A 244 -19.73 26.86 14.01
N GLU A 245 -20.53 27.75 13.42
CA GLU A 245 -20.05 28.91 12.64
C GLU A 245 -19.07 29.78 13.45
N GLU A 246 -19.35 29.95 14.75
CA GLU A 246 -18.49 30.68 15.69
C GLU A 246 -17.10 30.04 15.80
N LEU A 247 -17.05 28.71 15.94
CA LEU A 247 -15.78 27.98 16.03
C LEU A 247 -15.02 28.01 14.71
N VAL A 248 -15.72 27.85 13.58
CA VAL A 248 -15.11 27.93 12.23
C VAL A 248 -14.46 29.30 12.01
N PHE A 249 -15.15 30.38 12.41
CA PHE A 249 -14.60 31.72 12.37
C PHE A 249 -13.36 31.86 13.25
N SER A 250 -13.43 31.43 14.51
CA SER A 250 -12.30 31.46 15.45
C SER A 250 -11.09 30.64 14.96
N VAL A 251 -11.31 29.45 14.40
CA VAL A 251 -10.25 28.61 13.81
C VAL A 251 -9.61 29.32 12.63
N ARG A 252 -10.42 29.93 11.75
CA ARG A 252 -9.92 30.68 10.62
C ARG A 252 -9.02 31.84 11.07
N GLU A 253 -9.48 32.68 11.98
CA GLU A 253 -8.71 33.83 12.47
C GLU A 253 -7.41 33.38 13.16
N TYR A 254 -7.48 32.31 13.97
CA TYR A 254 -6.30 31.75 14.63
C TYR A 254 -5.26 31.21 13.64
N CYS A 255 -5.69 30.45 12.64
CA CYS A 255 -4.80 29.92 11.61
C CYS A 255 -4.24 31.01 10.69
N MET A 256 -5.02 32.04 10.36
CA MET A 256 -4.52 33.22 9.64
C MET A 256 -3.41 33.92 10.41
N ARG A 257 -3.61 34.10 11.71
CA ARG A 257 -2.60 34.69 12.59
C ARG A 257 -1.33 33.85 12.66
N LEU A 258 -1.45 32.53 12.75
CA LEU A 258 -0.30 31.61 12.74
C LEU A 258 0.51 31.76 11.44
N ILE A 259 -0.15 31.85 10.29
CA ILE A 259 0.51 32.01 9.00
C ILE A 259 1.33 33.31 8.99
N ASP A 260 0.79 34.41 9.51
CA ASP A 260 1.52 35.68 9.61
C ASP A 260 2.74 35.62 10.57
N GLN A 261 2.76 34.67 11.52
CA GLN A 261 3.88 34.46 12.44
C GLN A 261 4.96 33.55 11.88
N VAL A 262 4.59 32.62 10.98
CA VAL A 262 5.54 31.69 10.37
C VAL A 262 6.55 32.43 9.46
N ASP A 263 6.16 33.55 8.86
CA ASP A 263 7.04 34.38 8.02
C ASP A 263 8.09 35.18 8.82
N ARG A 264 8.02 35.17 10.16
CA ARG A 264 8.95 35.91 11.02
C ARG A 264 10.26 35.16 11.22
N LYS A 265 11.37 35.90 11.16
CA LYS A 265 12.72 35.35 11.33
C LYS A 265 12.97 34.90 12.76
N THR A 266 13.58 33.73 12.91
CA THR A 266 13.93 33.16 14.22
C THR A 266 15.44 32.93 14.33
N ALA A 267 15.94 32.80 15.56
CA ALA A 267 17.35 32.60 15.84
C ALA A 267 17.77 31.12 15.99
N SER A 268 16.81 30.17 16.06
CA SER A 268 17.08 28.76 16.33
C SER A 268 16.33 27.82 15.38
N ASP A 269 17.03 26.79 14.89
CA ASP A 269 16.50 25.80 13.96
C ASP A 269 15.34 24.98 14.53
N SER A 270 15.33 24.71 15.84
CA SER A 270 14.22 23.99 16.49
C SER A 270 12.92 24.77 16.44
N ILE A 271 13.01 26.11 16.51
CA ILE A 271 11.85 27.01 16.39
C ILE A 271 11.34 27.03 14.95
N VAL A 272 12.24 27.00 13.95
CA VAL A 272 11.85 26.90 12.53
C VAL A 272 11.08 25.61 12.27
N GLN A 273 11.53 24.48 12.81
CA GLN A 273 10.80 23.21 12.72
C GLN A 273 9.42 23.29 13.38
N PHE A 274 9.32 23.94 14.54
CA PHE A 274 8.04 24.14 15.21
C PHE A 274 7.09 25.07 14.44
N GLN A 275 7.59 26.17 13.84
CA GLN A 275 6.81 27.04 12.95
C GLN A 275 6.23 26.24 11.77
N LYS A 276 7.04 25.38 11.14
CA LYS A 276 6.61 24.52 10.04
C LYS A 276 5.53 23.52 10.47
N ALA A 277 5.67 22.89 11.64
CA ALA A 277 4.65 22.01 12.18
C ALA A 277 3.32 22.74 12.44
N CYS A 278 3.37 23.97 12.96
CA CYS A 278 2.18 24.81 13.14
C CYS A 278 1.54 25.20 11.82
N LEU A 279 2.35 25.49 10.78
CA LEU A 279 1.87 25.78 9.43
C LEU A 279 1.17 24.57 8.80
N VAL A 280 1.74 23.38 8.93
CA VAL A 280 1.11 22.12 8.49
C VAL A 280 -0.25 21.94 9.15
N GLU A 281 -0.33 22.12 10.46
CA GLU A 281 -1.61 22.00 11.19
C GLU A 281 -2.63 23.06 10.75
N ALA A 282 -2.19 24.30 10.52
CA ALA A 282 -3.05 25.36 10.02
C ALA A 282 -3.62 25.05 8.62
N ILE A 283 -2.81 24.51 7.70
CA ILE A 283 -3.29 24.09 6.37
C ILE A 283 -4.29 22.94 6.48
N ASN A 284 -4.04 21.98 7.37
CA ASN A 284 -4.97 20.86 7.61
C ASN A 284 -6.30 21.34 8.20
N LEU A 285 -6.28 22.29 9.13
CA LEU A 285 -7.49 22.91 9.67
C LEU A 285 -8.24 23.71 8.58
N PHE A 286 -7.52 24.46 7.72
CA PHE A 286 -8.10 25.10 6.54
C PHE A 286 -8.78 24.12 5.60
N ASN A 287 -8.16 22.97 5.34
CA ASN A 287 -8.75 21.91 4.54
C ASN A 287 -10.08 21.44 5.14
N ILE A 288 -10.13 21.21 6.46
CA ILE A 288 -11.33 20.75 7.16
C ILE A 288 -12.43 21.81 7.13
N ILE A 289 -12.13 23.07 7.49
CA ILE A 289 -13.15 24.13 7.47
C ILE A 289 -13.71 24.38 6.07
N CYS A 290 -12.90 24.25 5.02
CA CYS A 290 -13.34 24.38 3.63
C CYS A 290 -14.23 23.21 3.17
N LEU A 291 -14.06 22.02 3.76
CA LEU A 291 -14.97 20.89 3.54
C LEU A 291 -16.32 21.12 4.25
N VAL A 292 -16.35 21.88 5.35
CA VAL A 292 -17.56 22.25 6.07
C VAL A 292 -18.32 23.35 5.33
N ASP A 293 -17.62 24.42 4.99
CA ASP A 293 -18.16 25.62 4.36
C ASP A 293 -17.46 25.88 3.03
N SER A 294 -18.14 25.54 1.94
CA SER A 294 -17.64 25.80 0.58
C SER A 294 -17.52 27.29 0.25
N GLY A 295 -18.22 28.18 0.97
CA GLY A 295 -18.22 29.63 0.73
C GLY A 295 -16.87 30.29 1.00
N ILE A 296 -16.06 29.72 1.90
CA ILE A 296 -14.74 30.26 2.25
C ILE A 296 -13.59 29.75 1.37
N VAL A 297 -13.83 28.73 0.54
CA VAL A 297 -12.80 28.05 -0.28
C VAL A 297 -11.98 29.04 -1.09
N HIS A 298 -12.61 29.97 -1.83
CA HIS A 298 -11.88 30.94 -2.66
C HIS A 298 -10.87 31.77 -1.86
N SER A 299 -11.25 32.21 -0.65
CA SER A 299 -10.37 33.02 0.19
C SER A 299 -9.18 32.22 0.72
N MET A 300 -9.43 31.01 1.23
CA MET A 300 -8.39 30.15 1.80
C MET A 300 -7.47 29.58 0.71
N PHE A 301 -8.01 29.31 -0.48
CA PHE A 301 -7.25 28.77 -1.60
C PHE A 301 -6.10 29.69 -2.01
N HIS A 302 -6.35 31.00 -2.11
CA HIS A 302 -5.30 31.96 -2.41
C HIS A 302 -4.18 31.99 -1.37
N ILE A 303 -4.52 31.75 -0.11
CA ILE A 303 -3.58 31.77 1.02
C ILE A 303 -2.68 30.54 0.98
N VAL A 304 -3.27 29.34 0.82
CA VAL A 304 -2.52 28.08 0.67
C VAL A 304 -1.65 28.10 -0.59
N LYS A 305 -2.17 28.66 -1.70
CA LYS A 305 -1.38 28.85 -2.93
C LYS A 305 -0.17 29.74 -2.72
N ARG A 306 -0.34 30.88 -2.04
CA ARG A 306 0.77 31.78 -1.69
C ARG A 306 1.81 31.09 -0.81
N ILE A 307 1.39 30.33 0.19
CA ILE A 307 2.27 29.56 1.07
C ILE A 307 3.13 28.59 0.24
N TYR A 308 2.47 27.79 -0.61
CA TYR A 308 3.16 26.88 -1.53
C TYR A 308 4.20 27.60 -2.40
N GLU A 309 3.81 28.69 -3.08
CA GLU A 309 4.69 29.43 -3.99
C GLU A 309 5.89 30.07 -3.27
N THR A 310 5.69 30.57 -2.04
CA THR A 310 6.77 31.09 -1.21
C THR A 310 7.75 29.97 -0.84
N HIS A 311 7.25 28.85 -0.31
CA HIS A 311 8.11 27.76 0.15
C HIS A 311 8.76 26.95 -0.99
N SER A 312 8.19 26.93 -2.20
CA SER A 312 8.79 26.26 -3.36
C SER A 312 9.93 27.07 -3.99
N ASN A 313 9.87 28.40 -3.92
CA ASN A 313 10.84 29.30 -4.55
C ASN A 313 12.00 29.71 -3.62
N MET A 314 11.89 29.47 -2.31
CA MET A 314 12.77 30.11 -1.30
C MET A 314 14.11 29.44 -0.98
N SER A 315 14.51 28.29 -1.54
CA SER A 315 15.89 27.83 -1.33
C SER A 315 16.39 26.77 -2.32
N LYS A 316 17.68 26.84 -2.64
CA LYS A 316 18.48 25.70 -3.14
C LYS A 316 19.02 24.82 -2.00
N ASP A 317 18.73 25.18 -0.75
CA ASP A 317 19.18 24.49 0.46
C ASP A 317 18.19 23.40 0.89
N SER A 318 18.73 22.19 0.99
CA SER A 318 18.07 20.91 1.23
C SER A 318 17.38 20.78 2.60
N GLU A 319 17.76 21.58 3.59
CA GLU A 319 17.21 21.53 4.96
C GLU A 319 16.04 22.52 5.17
N ALA A 320 15.89 23.48 4.24
CA ALA A 320 14.90 24.54 4.36
C ALA A 320 13.52 24.17 3.77
N GLN A 321 13.43 23.17 2.89
CA GLN A 321 12.18 22.74 2.25
C GLN A 321 11.46 21.70 3.11
N ASP A 322 10.25 22.02 3.58
CA ASP A 322 9.44 21.07 4.35
C ASP A 322 8.45 20.34 3.45
N VAL A 323 8.73 19.06 3.21
CA VAL A 323 7.87 18.16 2.43
C VAL A 323 6.46 18.04 3.02
N ALA A 324 6.29 18.13 4.35
CA ALA A 324 4.98 18.00 4.97
C ALA A 324 4.09 19.22 4.70
N VAL A 325 4.67 20.43 4.62
CA VAL A 325 3.93 21.63 4.19
C VAL A 325 3.44 21.45 2.75
N MET A 326 4.30 20.93 1.87
CA MET A 326 3.96 20.68 0.47
C MET A 326 2.90 19.58 0.31
N ALA A 327 3.01 18.50 1.08
CA ALA A 327 2.03 17.42 1.10
C ALA A 327 0.67 17.92 1.61
N SER A 328 0.65 18.74 2.67
CA SER A 328 -0.58 19.34 3.20
C SER A 328 -1.23 20.31 2.21
N ALA A 329 -0.43 21.13 1.52
CA ALA A 329 -0.92 22.00 0.45
C ALA A 329 -1.47 21.18 -0.74
N MET A 330 -0.79 20.09 -1.11
CA MET A 330 -1.24 19.18 -2.16
C MET A 330 -2.58 18.55 -1.78
N GLN A 331 -2.73 18.07 -0.55
CA GLN A 331 -3.98 17.52 -0.04
C GLN A 331 -5.12 18.54 -0.14
N PHE A 332 -4.86 19.79 0.26
CA PHE A 332 -5.82 20.89 0.14
C PHE A 332 -6.22 21.13 -1.33
N PHE A 333 -5.28 21.14 -2.27
CA PHE A 333 -5.58 21.33 -3.69
C PHE A 333 -6.32 20.15 -4.33
N ILE A 334 -6.04 18.91 -3.91
CA ILE A 334 -6.78 17.74 -4.36
C ILE A 334 -8.25 17.86 -3.95
N ASN A 335 -8.53 18.28 -2.72
CA ASN A 335 -9.89 18.40 -2.20
C ASN A 335 -10.67 19.59 -2.78
N HIS A 336 -10.01 20.73 -2.94
CA HIS A 336 -10.69 22.01 -3.23
C HIS A 336 -10.38 22.62 -4.60
N GLY A 337 -9.42 22.05 -5.35
CA GLY A 337 -8.96 22.60 -6.62
C GLY A 337 -10.03 22.66 -7.70
N SER A 338 -10.98 21.72 -7.70
CA SER A 338 -12.12 21.69 -8.62
C SER A 338 -13.03 22.91 -8.46
N SER A 339 -13.29 23.35 -7.22
CA SER A 339 -14.13 24.50 -6.89
C SER A 339 -13.59 25.82 -7.47
N VAL A 340 -12.28 25.91 -7.70
CA VAL A 340 -11.61 27.11 -8.22
C VAL A 340 -10.97 26.88 -9.61
N MET A 341 -11.28 25.77 -10.27
CA MET A 341 -10.73 25.38 -11.59
C MET A 341 -9.19 25.35 -11.62
N HIS A 342 -8.55 25.00 -10.50
CA HIS A 342 -7.10 24.93 -10.39
C HIS A 342 -6.60 23.49 -10.53
N LYS A 343 -5.64 23.27 -11.43
CA LYS A 343 -4.92 22.00 -11.54
C LYS A 343 -3.55 22.11 -10.85
N PRO A 344 -3.22 21.24 -9.88
CA PRO A 344 -1.96 21.28 -9.14
C PRO A 344 -0.75 20.71 -9.92
N ASP A 345 -0.71 20.90 -11.25
CA ASP A 345 0.29 20.28 -12.14
C ASP A 345 1.74 20.66 -11.77
N THR A 346 1.97 21.92 -11.41
CA THR A 346 3.30 22.41 -10.99
C THR A 346 3.75 21.78 -9.67
N LEU A 347 2.82 21.54 -8.74
CA LEU A 347 3.12 20.92 -7.46
C LEU A 347 3.39 19.42 -7.63
N TYR A 348 2.70 18.74 -8.56
CA TYR A 348 3.04 17.36 -8.92
C TYR A 348 4.46 17.23 -9.47
N VAL A 349 4.85 18.13 -10.39
CA VAL A 349 6.22 18.17 -10.92
C VAL A 349 7.20 18.41 -9.78
N TYR A 350 6.92 19.36 -8.90
CA TYR A 350 7.81 19.67 -7.80
C TYR A 350 7.97 18.48 -6.81
N LEU A 351 6.87 17.90 -6.33
CA LEU A 351 6.88 16.79 -5.38
C LEU A 351 7.54 15.54 -5.96
N PHE A 352 7.07 15.07 -7.13
CA PHE A 352 7.50 13.78 -7.66
C PHE A 352 8.79 13.87 -8.48
N CYS A 353 9.02 15.00 -9.16
CA CYS A 353 10.13 15.15 -10.09
C CYS A 353 11.32 15.87 -9.45
N ASP A 354 11.11 16.88 -8.62
CA ASP A 354 12.20 17.70 -8.07
C ASP A 354 12.60 17.23 -6.67
N ILE A 355 11.64 17.03 -5.77
CA ILE A 355 11.88 16.55 -4.40
C ILE A 355 12.17 15.05 -4.41
N LEU A 356 11.20 14.21 -4.75
CA LEU A 356 11.32 12.76 -4.55
C LEU A 356 12.49 12.17 -5.34
N SER A 357 12.72 12.61 -6.57
CA SER A 357 13.84 12.10 -7.38
C SER A 357 15.22 12.45 -6.82
N THR A 358 15.32 13.52 -6.02
CA THR A 358 16.55 13.99 -5.38
C THR A 358 16.72 13.39 -3.99
N TYR A 359 15.63 13.28 -3.23
CA TYR A 359 15.61 12.91 -1.81
C TYR A 359 15.00 11.54 -1.52
N TYR A 360 14.89 10.65 -2.51
CA TYR A 360 14.42 9.26 -2.36
C TYR A 360 15.14 8.42 -1.29
N LYS A 361 16.28 8.91 -0.76
CA LYS A 361 17.04 8.27 0.32
C LYS A 361 16.54 8.64 1.71
N ASP A 362 15.89 9.80 1.83
CA ASP A 362 15.34 10.32 3.05
C ASP A 362 14.02 9.59 3.36
N ASN A 363 13.96 8.97 4.53
CA ASN A 363 12.81 8.20 4.96
C ASN A 363 11.58 9.07 5.21
N TYR A 364 11.77 10.28 5.73
CA TYR A 364 10.69 11.19 6.05
C TYR A 364 10.04 11.71 4.75
N VAL A 365 10.85 12.23 3.82
CA VAL A 365 10.36 12.69 2.50
C VAL A 365 9.62 11.59 1.76
N THR A 366 10.22 10.39 1.74
CA THR A 366 9.62 9.25 1.07
C THR A 366 8.29 8.86 1.71
N TYR A 367 8.25 8.74 3.04
CA TYR A 367 7.05 8.35 3.77
C TYR A 367 5.91 9.34 3.54
N GLU A 368 6.16 10.65 3.68
CA GLU A 368 5.15 11.69 3.49
C GLU A 368 4.55 11.66 2.08
N ILE A 369 5.37 11.51 1.04
CA ILE A 369 4.89 11.47 -0.35
C ILE A 369 4.14 10.17 -0.66
N LEU A 370 4.65 9.01 -0.21
CA LEU A 370 3.95 7.74 -0.41
C LEU A 370 2.61 7.71 0.34
N GLN A 371 2.57 8.23 1.56
CA GLN A 371 1.34 8.30 2.34
C GLN A 371 0.30 9.20 1.65
N LEU A 372 0.70 10.38 1.16
CA LEU A 372 -0.14 11.25 0.36
C LEU A 372 -0.70 10.54 -0.88
N MET A 373 0.13 9.77 -1.60
CA MET A 373 -0.31 9.00 -2.77
C MET A 373 -1.33 7.92 -2.41
N LYS A 374 -1.10 7.18 -1.33
CA LYS A 374 -2.00 6.10 -0.89
C LYS A 374 -3.34 6.65 -0.42
N GLU A 375 -3.33 7.71 0.38
CA GLU A 375 -4.54 8.34 0.89
C GLU A 375 -5.42 8.89 -0.24
N ASN A 376 -4.81 9.36 -1.34
CA ASN A 376 -5.53 9.95 -2.47
C ASN A 376 -5.54 9.07 -3.73
N LEU A 377 -5.24 7.77 -3.61
CA LEU A 377 -4.97 6.89 -4.75
C LEU A 377 -6.08 6.94 -5.80
N ALA A 378 -7.34 6.81 -5.37
CA ALA A 378 -8.49 6.85 -6.27
C ALA A 378 -8.59 8.19 -7.01
N GLN A 379 -8.48 9.32 -6.32
CA GLN A 379 -8.58 10.64 -6.94
C GLN A 379 -7.44 10.88 -7.92
N LEU A 380 -6.21 10.46 -7.57
CA LEU A 380 -5.05 10.57 -8.44
C LEU A 380 -5.21 9.71 -9.71
N CYS A 381 -5.76 8.50 -9.61
CA CYS A 381 -6.05 7.66 -10.78
C CYS A 381 -7.12 8.25 -11.70
N TYR A 382 -8.22 8.78 -11.15
CA TYR A 382 -9.35 9.24 -11.96
C TYR A 382 -9.15 10.64 -12.56
N HIS A 383 -8.38 11.51 -11.91
CA HIS A 383 -8.28 12.93 -12.29
C HIS A 383 -6.88 13.34 -12.75
N SER A 384 -5.93 12.41 -12.83
CA SER A 384 -4.56 12.71 -13.27
C SER A 384 -3.89 11.47 -13.89
N SER A 385 -2.77 11.69 -14.59
CA SER A 385 -1.90 10.62 -15.08
C SER A 385 -0.56 10.59 -14.35
N ILE A 386 -0.47 11.19 -13.15
CA ILE A 386 0.80 11.35 -12.42
C ILE A 386 1.40 10.02 -11.99
N LEU A 387 0.56 9.02 -11.67
CA LEU A 387 1.01 7.71 -11.25
C LEU A 387 1.67 6.95 -12.41
N GLU A 388 1.06 6.98 -13.60
CA GLU A 388 1.64 6.47 -14.84
C GLU A 388 2.86 7.29 -15.30
N LYS A 389 2.85 8.61 -15.08
CA LYS A 389 3.92 9.50 -15.55
C LYS A 389 5.18 9.38 -14.70
N TYR A 390 5.07 9.24 -13.38
CA TYR A 390 6.21 9.32 -12.47
C TYR A 390 6.60 7.97 -11.85
N PHE A 391 6.01 6.84 -12.29
CA PHE A 391 6.35 5.50 -11.79
C PHE A 391 7.85 5.19 -11.75
N PRO A 392 8.72 5.64 -12.69
CA PRO A 392 10.15 5.36 -12.60
C PRO A 392 10.79 6.00 -11.36
N THR A 393 10.32 7.18 -10.96
CA THR A 393 10.78 7.83 -9.72
C THR A 393 10.27 7.10 -8.49
N PHE A 394 9.03 6.62 -8.51
CA PHE A 394 8.49 5.82 -7.40
C PHE A 394 9.27 4.50 -7.25
N LEU A 395 9.48 3.76 -8.33
CA LEU A 395 10.24 2.51 -8.28
C LEU A 395 11.72 2.72 -7.89
N LYS A 396 12.29 3.91 -8.11
CA LYS A 396 13.63 4.28 -7.60
C LYS A 396 13.68 4.34 -6.06
N VAL A 397 12.60 4.81 -5.42
CA VAL A 397 12.46 4.77 -3.96
C VAL A 397 12.54 3.33 -3.46
N LEU A 398 11.75 2.45 -4.09
CA LEU A 398 11.70 1.04 -3.71
C LEU A 398 13.03 0.33 -3.96
N ALA A 399 13.71 0.63 -5.07
CA ALA A 399 15.06 0.13 -5.34
C ALA A 399 16.05 0.52 -4.22
N TRP A 400 15.91 1.72 -3.66
CA TRP A 400 16.72 2.14 -2.53
C TRP A 400 16.31 1.50 -1.20
N ARG A 401 15.01 1.33 -0.92
CA ARG A 401 14.49 0.81 0.35
C ARG A 401 13.48 -0.35 0.13
N PRO A 402 13.94 -1.50 -0.40
CA PRO A 402 13.05 -2.55 -0.86
C PRO A 402 12.18 -3.15 0.26
N THR A 403 12.73 -3.36 1.44
CA THR A 403 12.02 -3.97 2.58
C THR A 403 11.11 -3.02 3.35
N THR A 404 11.32 -1.71 3.25
CA THR A 404 10.56 -0.72 4.05
C THR A 404 9.20 -0.44 3.44
N PHE A 405 9.13 -0.34 2.11
CA PHE A 405 7.94 0.13 1.39
C PHE A 405 7.28 -0.95 0.52
N GLU A 406 7.64 -2.23 0.68
CA GLU A 406 7.10 -3.32 -0.14
C GLU A 406 5.56 -3.31 -0.17
N ASN A 407 4.92 -3.26 1.00
CA ASN A 407 3.46 -3.25 1.11
C ASN A 407 2.83 -2.02 0.44
N ASP A 408 3.47 -0.86 0.58
CA ASP A 408 3.01 0.38 -0.06
C ASP A 408 3.06 0.25 -1.59
N PHE A 409 4.12 -0.35 -2.13
CA PHE A 409 4.24 -0.56 -3.57
C PHE A 409 3.35 -1.68 -4.11
N LEU A 410 3.04 -2.72 -3.33
CA LEU A 410 2.05 -3.73 -3.72
C LEU A 410 0.64 -3.10 -3.88
N GLU A 411 0.32 -2.08 -3.07
CA GLU A 411 -0.92 -1.32 -3.16
C GLU A 411 -0.91 -0.31 -4.32
N LEU A 412 0.21 0.39 -4.53
CA LEU A 412 0.33 1.42 -5.57
C LEU A 412 0.54 0.87 -6.99
N LEU A 413 1.19 -0.28 -7.13
CA LEU A 413 1.59 -0.85 -8.43
C LEU A 413 0.46 -0.94 -9.48
N PRO A 414 -0.78 -1.35 -9.15
CA PRO A 414 -1.88 -1.39 -10.12
C PRO A 414 -2.12 -0.03 -10.79
N ALA A 415 -1.90 1.08 -10.07
CA ALA A 415 -2.12 2.44 -10.59
C ALA A 415 -1.00 2.92 -11.53
N PHE A 416 0.09 2.17 -11.67
CA PHE A 416 1.13 2.46 -12.66
C PHE A 416 0.81 1.85 -14.04
N LEU A 417 -0.19 0.97 -14.11
CA LEU A 417 -0.48 0.14 -15.28
C LEU A 417 -1.58 0.76 -16.14
N SER A 418 -1.24 0.98 -17.41
CA SER A 418 -2.18 1.33 -18.48
C SER A 418 -1.74 0.67 -19.77
N HIS A 419 -2.55 0.75 -20.82
CA HIS A 419 -2.19 0.29 -22.17
C HIS A 419 -0.82 0.79 -22.65
N ASN A 420 -0.39 1.96 -22.18
CA ASN A 420 0.87 2.59 -22.59
C ASN A 420 2.05 2.24 -21.68
N THR A 421 1.81 1.95 -20.40
CA THR A 421 2.89 1.77 -19.41
C THR A 421 3.09 0.32 -18.99
N SER A 422 2.15 -0.60 -19.25
CA SER A 422 2.23 -1.99 -18.77
C SER A 422 3.54 -2.67 -19.14
N VAL A 423 4.01 -2.52 -20.38
CA VAL A 423 5.28 -3.12 -20.84
C VAL A 423 6.49 -2.41 -20.23
N GLU A 424 6.45 -1.08 -20.12
CA GLU A 424 7.54 -0.29 -19.53
C GLU A 424 7.71 -0.61 -18.02
N VAL A 425 6.60 -0.75 -17.29
CA VAL A 425 6.59 -1.16 -15.88
C VAL A 425 7.12 -2.58 -15.75
N PHE A 426 6.73 -3.51 -16.62
CA PHE A 426 7.28 -4.86 -16.64
C PHE A 426 8.80 -4.87 -16.77
N TYR A 427 9.36 -4.16 -17.75
CA TYR A 427 10.80 -4.06 -17.90
C TYR A 427 11.47 -3.41 -16.68
N THR A 428 10.89 -2.33 -16.16
CA THR A 428 11.45 -1.61 -15.01
C THR A 428 11.44 -2.45 -13.73
N LEU A 429 10.41 -3.28 -13.52
CA LEU A 429 10.38 -4.24 -12.42
C LEU A 429 11.49 -5.28 -12.55
N LEU A 430 11.66 -5.88 -13.74
CA LEU A 430 12.72 -6.87 -13.96
C LEU A 430 14.13 -6.30 -13.74
N ASP A 431 14.33 -5.04 -14.12
CA ASP A 431 15.61 -4.32 -14.03
C ASP A 431 15.83 -3.60 -12.69
N LEU A 432 14.90 -3.68 -11.74
CA LEU A 432 15.00 -2.99 -10.45
C LEU A 432 16.24 -3.36 -9.62
N PRO A 433 16.71 -4.63 -9.60
CA PRO A 433 17.98 -4.98 -8.95
C PRO A 433 19.19 -4.35 -9.64
N CYS A 434 19.16 -4.22 -10.97
CA CYS A 434 20.18 -3.53 -11.75
C CYS A 434 20.15 -2.02 -11.46
N LEU A 435 18.96 -1.40 -11.37
CA LEU A 435 18.78 0.00 -10.94
C LEU A 435 19.38 0.21 -9.55
N THR A 436 19.13 -0.71 -8.62
CA THR A 436 19.68 -0.68 -7.26
C THR A 436 21.21 -0.64 -7.29
N ALA A 437 21.84 -1.48 -8.11
CA ALA A 437 23.29 -1.48 -8.31
C ALA A 437 23.81 -0.13 -8.87
N VAL A 438 23.10 0.46 -9.85
CA VAL A 438 23.40 1.80 -10.38
C VAL A 438 23.28 2.88 -9.30
N LEU A 439 22.26 2.83 -8.46
CA LEU A 439 22.06 3.81 -7.38
C LEU A 439 23.17 3.71 -6.33
N ILE A 440 23.66 2.51 -6.03
CA ILE A 440 24.78 2.31 -5.08
C ILE A 440 26.07 2.92 -5.63
N LEU A 441 26.33 2.76 -6.94
CA LEU A 441 27.52 3.33 -7.58
C LEU A 441 27.48 4.85 -7.71
N THR A 442 26.30 5.41 -7.95
CA THR A 442 26.12 6.85 -8.13
C THR A 442 26.03 7.59 -6.80
N ASP A 443 25.96 6.87 -5.67
CA ASP A 443 26.00 7.44 -4.33
C ASP A 443 27.38 7.99 -3.99
N SER A 444 27.56 9.28 -4.24
CA SER A 444 28.81 10.01 -4.04
C SER A 444 28.77 10.99 -2.86
N LYS A 445 27.68 10.98 -2.06
CA LYS A 445 27.43 11.98 -1.00
C LYS A 445 27.34 11.44 0.43
N SER A 446 27.33 10.13 0.66
CA SER A 446 27.42 9.62 2.04
C SER A 446 28.86 9.68 2.52
N GLY A 447 29.16 10.52 3.50
CA GLY A 447 30.46 10.60 4.20
C GLY A 447 30.86 9.34 4.98
N SER A 448 30.43 8.16 4.55
CA SER A 448 30.98 6.87 4.96
C SER A 448 32.35 6.66 4.27
N PRO A 449 33.33 6.01 4.94
CA PRO A 449 34.55 5.63 4.27
C PRO A 449 34.26 4.61 3.14
N GLU A 450 34.22 5.16 1.92
CA GLU A 450 34.32 4.55 0.58
C GLU A 450 33.15 3.72 0.00
N PRO A 451 32.82 3.92 -1.29
CA PRO A 451 32.55 2.82 -2.19
C PRO A 451 33.91 2.35 -2.76
N TRP A 452 34.50 1.30 -2.20
CA TRP A 452 35.70 0.62 -2.72
C TRP A 452 35.59 0.26 -4.23
N ILE A 453 34.38 0.24 -4.79
CA ILE A 453 34.10 -0.05 -6.21
C ILE A 453 34.38 1.15 -7.14
N LEU A 454 34.24 2.39 -6.67
CA LEU A 454 34.67 3.58 -7.46
C LEU A 454 36.20 3.74 -7.50
N LYS A 455 36.94 2.94 -6.70
CA LYS A 455 38.39 2.78 -6.84
C LYS A 455 38.78 1.80 -7.93
N ASP A 456 37.82 1.13 -8.60
CA ASP A 456 38.11 0.38 -9.80
C ASP A 456 38.06 1.31 -11.02
N PRO A 457 39.21 1.82 -11.51
CA PRO A 457 39.24 2.69 -12.67
C PRO A 457 38.70 2.01 -13.94
N SER A 458 38.67 0.67 -13.98
CA SER A 458 38.13 -0.08 -15.11
C SER A 458 36.61 -0.01 -15.17
N LEU A 459 35.92 -0.12 -14.02
CA LEU A 459 34.48 0.03 -13.94
C LEU A 459 34.06 1.48 -14.22
N ALA A 460 34.75 2.45 -13.61
CA ALA A 460 34.44 3.87 -13.80
C ALA A 460 34.61 4.30 -15.28
N SER A 461 35.62 3.77 -15.98
CA SER A 461 35.79 4.02 -17.42
C SER A 461 34.78 3.28 -18.28
N ALA A 462 34.38 2.06 -17.92
CA ALA A 462 33.35 1.30 -18.61
C ALA A 462 31.96 1.98 -18.56
N LEU A 463 31.58 2.53 -17.40
CA LEU A 463 30.30 3.22 -17.21
C LEU A 463 30.21 4.56 -17.95
N ARG A 464 31.35 5.14 -18.34
CA ARG A 464 31.41 6.37 -19.16
C ARG A 464 31.24 6.10 -20.66
N LYS A 465 31.28 4.84 -21.11
CA LYS A 465 31.01 4.51 -22.51
C LYS A 465 29.62 5.02 -22.90
N PRO A 466 29.45 5.65 -24.07
CA PRO A 466 28.21 6.33 -24.44
C PRO A 466 26.99 5.40 -24.43
N GLU A 467 27.18 4.16 -24.88
CA GLU A 467 26.17 3.10 -24.87
C GLU A 467 25.68 2.79 -23.45
N VAL A 468 26.58 2.57 -22.51
CA VAL A 468 26.27 2.23 -21.10
C VAL A 468 25.70 3.45 -20.36
N ALA A 469 26.27 4.63 -20.59
CA ALA A 469 25.80 5.88 -20.00
C ALA A 469 24.37 6.23 -20.43
N SER A 470 24.00 5.94 -21.68
CA SER A 470 22.63 6.14 -22.18
C SER A 470 21.61 5.26 -21.45
N VAL A 471 21.97 3.99 -21.19
CA VAL A 471 21.13 3.05 -20.41
C VAL A 471 21.01 3.52 -18.98
N ILE A 472 22.11 3.92 -18.33
CA ILE A 472 22.07 4.45 -16.95
C ILE A 472 21.17 5.68 -16.87
N LYS A 473 21.30 6.61 -17.83
CA LYS A 473 20.43 7.80 -17.90
C LYS A 473 18.96 7.42 -18.07
N PHE A 474 18.67 6.41 -18.90
CA PHE A 474 17.33 5.89 -19.08
C PHE A 474 16.79 5.25 -17.79
N MET A 475 17.58 4.44 -17.08
CA MET A 475 17.17 3.83 -15.80
C MET A 475 16.94 4.89 -14.70
N LEU A 476 17.72 5.97 -14.71
CA LEU A 476 17.60 7.07 -13.75
C LEU A 476 16.53 8.11 -14.12
N ARG A 477 15.81 7.93 -15.24
CA ARG A 477 14.77 8.86 -15.71
C ARG A 477 13.74 9.16 -14.62
N LYS A 478 13.17 10.35 -14.70
CA LYS A 478 12.16 10.81 -13.72
C LYS A 478 10.74 10.45 -14.14
N THR A 479 10.50 10.36 -15.44
CA THR A 479 9.18 10.13 -16.04
C THR A 479 9.18 8.91 -16.94
N SER A 480 8.00 8.31 -17.11
CA SER A 480 7.74 7.29 -18.11
C SER A 480 7.94 7.82 -19.52
N GLY A 481 8.12 6.91 -20.46
CA GLY A 481 8.35 7.24 -21.86
C GLY A 481 9.09 6.13 -22.59
N PRO A 482 8.92 6.06 -23.92
CA PRO A 482 9.56 5.03 -24.73
C PRO A 482 11.08 5.11 -24.60
N GLY A 483 11.68 3.99 -24.19
CA GLY A 483 13.13 3.82 -24.19
C GLY A 483 13.60 3.29 -25.54
N ASP A 484 14.50 4.02 -26.18
CA ASP A 484 15.22 3.50 -27.35
C ASP A 484 16.28 2.51 -26.86
N SER A 485 16.08 1.21 -27.14
CA SER A 485 17.10 0.15 -27.11
C SER A 485 17.48 -0.43 -25.73
N TYR A 486 16.78 -1.50 -25.33
CA TYR A 486 17.24 -2.44 -24.28
C TYR A 486 18.47 -3.27 -24.70
N THR A 487 18.91 -3.16 -25.95
CA THR A 487 20.04 -3.93 -26.52
C THR A 487 21.33 -3.77 -25.70
N ASN A 488 21.53 -2.61 -25.08
CA ASN A 488 22.74 -2.30 -24.30
C ASN A 488 22.64 -2.67 -22.81
N VAL A 489 21.49 -3.16 -22.34
CA VAL A 489 21.31 -3.58 -20.93
C VAL A 489 22.20 -4.77 -20.57
N VAL A 490 22.45 -5.67 -21.52
CA VAL A 490 23.35 -6.81 -21.32
C VAL A 490 24.79 -6.36 -21.00
N LEU A 491 25.28 -5.32 -21.68
CA LEU A 491 26.60 -4.75 -21.41
C LEU A 491 26.66 -4.13 -20.02
N LEU A 492 25.58 -3.44 -19.61
CA LEU A 492 25.47 -2.91 -18.25
C LEU A 492 25.48 -4.04 -17.21
N HIS A 493 24.76 -5.14 -17.44
CA HIS A 493 24.76 -6.31 -16.54
C HIS A 493 26.16 -6.89 -16.35
N GLN A 494 26.92 -7.03 -17.44
CA GLN A 494 28.30 -7.53 -17.39
C GLN A 494 29.20 -6.65 -16.53
N HIS A 495 29.07 -5.32 -16.66
CA HIS A 495 29.87 -4.38 -15.86
C HIS A 495 29.43 -4.34 -14.39
N LEU A 496 28.15 -4.48 -14.09
CA LEU A 496 27.62 -4.40 -12.74
C LEU A 496 27.58 -5.73 -11.98
N ALA A 497 27.90 -6.86 -12.63
CA ALA A 497 27.75 -8.20 -12.06
C ALA A 497 28.39 -8.40 -10.68
N SER A 498 29.48 -7.71 -10.38
CA SER A 498 30.15 -7.74 -9.06
C SER A 498 29.27 -7.22 -7.91
N LEU A 499 28.26 -6.40 -8.21
CA LEU A 499 27.32 -5.82 -7.24
C LEU A 499 26.09 -6.70 -6.99
N ALA A 500 25.91 -7.77 -7.77
CA ALA A 500 24.73 -8.63 -7.69
C ALA A 500 24.56 -9.30 -6.31
N THR A 501 25.64 -9.44 -5.55
CA THR A 501 25.64 -10.05 -4.20
C THR A 501 25.50 -9.03 -3.07
N GLN A 502 25.43 -7.73 -3.36
CA GLN A 502 25.25 -6.72 -2.32
C GLN A 502 23.86 -6.85 -1.68
N SER A 503 23.79 -6.72 -0.35
CA SER A 503 22.57 -7.00 0.41
C SER A 503 21.35 -6.23 -0.09
N ARG A 504 21.50 -4.94 -0.45
CA ARG A 504 20.39 -4.14 -0.97
C ARG A 504 19.89 -4.66 -2.33
N VAL A 505 20.79 -5.08 -3.20
CA VAL A 505 20.46 -5.66 -4.52
C VAL A 505 19.75 -7.00 -4.35
N VAL A 506 20.22 -7.84 -3.42
CA VAL A 506 19.59 -9.12 -3.08
C VAL A 506 18.18 -8.90 -2.53
N TYR A 507 18.00 -8.04 -1.52
CA TYR A 507 16.66 -7.75 -0.97
C TYR A 507 15.72 -7.12 -2.01
N CYS A 508 16.25 -6.26 -2.90
CA CYS A 508 15.46 -5.72 -4.01
C CYS A 508 15.01 -6.84 -4.96
N SER A 509 15.88 -7.79 -5.29
CA SER A 509 15.52 -8.92 -6.14
C SER A 509 14.42 -9.79 -5.55
N GLU A 510 14.40 -9.99 -4.24
CA GLU A 510 13.33 -10.73 -3.53
C GLU A 510 12.02 -9.96 -3.55
N THR A 511 12.06 -8.65 -3.26
CA THR A 511 10.90 -7.76 -3.29
C THR A 511 10.28 -7.65 -4.69
N VAL A 512 11.09 -7.71 -5.74
CA VAL A 512 10.58 -7.71 -7.11
C VAL A 512 9.73 -8.95 -7.40
N LEU A 513 9.99 -10.11 -6.77
CA LEU A 513 9.20 -11.31 -7.02
C LEU A 513 7.75 -11.17 -6.53
N SER A 514 7.52 -10.51 -5.39
CA SER A 514 6.16 -10.24 -4.89
C SER A 514 5.45 -9.22 -5.79
N LEU A 515 6.16 -8.16 -6.20
CA LEU A 515 5.62 -7.15 -7.13
C LEU A 515 5.33 -7.71 -8.52
N LEU A 516 6.15 -8.62 -9.04
CA LEU A 516 5.95 -9.23 -10.35
C LEU A 516 4.72 -10.14 -10.34
N ARG A 517 4.49 -10.88 -9.25
CA ARG A 517 3.24 -11.63 -9.05
C ARG A 517 2.04 -10.67 -9.02
N ARG A 518 2.13 -9.59 -8.24
CA ARG A 518 1.06 -8.59 -8.16
C ARG A 518 0.79 -7.90 -9.50
N TYR A 519 1.83 -7.58 -10.26
CA TYR A 519 1.75 -7.06 -11.62
C TYR A 519 0.92 -8.01 -12.50
N PHE A 520 1.26 -9.30 -12.52
CA PHE A 520 0.57 -10.26 -13.36
C PHE A 520 -0.83 -10.61 -12.87
N GLU A 521 -1.12 -10.58 -11.57
CA GLU A 521 -2.49 -10.65 -11.04
C GLU A 521 -3.38 -9.56 -11.66
N VAL A 522 -2.89 -8.31 -11.70
CA VAL A 522 -3.62 -7.18 -12.28
C VAL A 522 -3.77 -7.34 -13.79
N ILE A 523 -2.69 -7.71 -14.50
CA ILE A 523 -2.75 -7.96 -15.95
C ILE A 523 -3.76 -9.07 -16.27
N LEU A 524 -3.72 -10.20 -15.59
CA LEU A 524 -4.64 -11.32 -15.83
C LEU A 524 -6.10 -10.94 -15.53
N GLN A 525 -6.34 -10.03 -14.61
CA GLN A 525 -7.68 -9.57 -14.26
C GLN A 525 -8.25 -8.52 -15.24
N PHE A 526 -7.41 -7.63 -15.78
CA PHE A 526 -7.89 -6.42 -16.49
C PHE A 526 -7.35 -6.26 -17.91
N SER A 527 -6.37 -7.04 -18.36
CA SER A 527 -5.77 -6.86 -19.68
C SER A 527 -6.66 -7.35 -20.82
N ASP A 528 -6.65 -6.58 -21.90
CA ASP A 528 -7.22 -6.97 -23.18
C ASP A 528 -6.18 -7.69 -24.05
N MET A 529 -6.63 -8.13 -25.23
CA MET A 529 -5.77 -8.78 -26.21
C MET A 529 -4.63 -7.87 -26.69
N THR A 530 -4.84 -6.55 -26.72
CA THR A 530 -3.86 -5.56 -27.18
C THR A 530 -2.64 -5.55 -26.26
N VAL A 531 -2.88 -5.41 -24.95
CA VAL A 531 -1.81 -5.43 -23.94
C VAL A 531 -1.11 -6.80 -23.93
N THR A 532 -1.88 -7.89 -24.01
CA THR A 532 -1.33 -9.25 -24.07
C THR A 532 -0.41 -9.44 -25.28
N THR A 533 -0.80 -8.93 -26.45
CA THR A 533 -0.01 -9.00 -27.69
C THR A 533 1.31 -8.23 -27.60
N LEU A 534 1.34 -7.14 -26.82
CA LEU A 534 2.58 -6.38 -26.56
C LEU A 534 3.46 -7.07 -25.51
N LEU A 535 2.85 -7.72 -24.52
CA LEU A 535 3.55 -8.30 -23.38
C LEU A 535 4.22 -9.64 -23.73
N ILE A 536 3.60 -10.49 -24.56
CA ILE A 536 4.20 -11.79 -24.95
C ILE A 536 5.60 -11.62 -25.58
N PRO A 537 5.80 -10.76 -26.61
CA PRO A 537 7.13 -10.49 -27.14
C PRO A 537 8.10 -9.97 -26.08
N ALA A 538 7.65 -9.06 -25.21
CA ALA A 538 8.46 -8.50 -24.14
C ALA A 538 8.93 -9.57 -23.14
N ILE A 539 8.05 -10.52 -22.78
CA ILE A 539 8.40 -11.66 -21.93
C ILE A 539 9.47 -12.51 -22.63
N LEU A 540 9.23 -12.92 -23.88
CA LEU A 540 10.14 -13.81 -24.61
C LEU A 540 11.53 -13.20 -24.81
N GLU A 541 11.63 -11.89 -25.06
CA GLU A 541 12.89 -11.15 -25.16
C GLU A 541 13.67 -11.17 -23.82
N ARG A 542 12.96 -10.96 -22.71
CA ARG A 542 13.57 -10.78 -21.39
C ARG A 542 13.99 -12.06 -20.69
N LEU A 543 13.50 -13.23 -21.12
CA LEU A 543 13.93 -14.51 -20.53
C LEU A 543 15.45 -14.68 -20.55
N SER A 544 16.12 -14.21 -21.61
CA SER A 544 17.59 -14.26 -21.71
C SER A 544 18.33 -13.07 -21.08
N ILE A 545 17.60 -12.04 -20.64
CA ILE A 545 18.15 -10.78 -20.15
C ILE A 545 17.61 -10.53 -18.75
N ILE A 546 18.25 -11.13 -17.75
CA ILE A 546 17.93 -10.93 -16.33
C ILE A 546 19.23 -10.57 -15.61
N TYR A 547 19.15 -9.62 -14.68
CA TYR A 547 20.30 -9.21 -13.90
C TYR A 547 20.81 -10.38 -13.03
N PRO A 548 22.13 -10.68 -12.98
CA PRO A 548 22.65 -11.96 -12.49
C PRO A 548 22.73 -12.05 -10.96
N VAL A 549 21.62 -11.81 -10.26
CA VAL A 549 21.49 -12.06 -8.82
C VAL A 549 21.23 -13.56 -8.59
N PRO A 550 21.88 -14.20 -7.60
CA PRO A 550 21.66 -15.62 -7.32
C PRO A 550 20.18 -15.97 -7.15
N LYS A 551 19.73 -17.04 -7.82
CA LYS A 551 18.32 -17.54 -7.84
C LYS A 551 17.26 -16.59 -8.43
N TYR A 552 17.59 -15.34 -8.72
CA TYR A 552 16.61 -14.37 -9.21
C TYR A 552 16.07 -14.76 -10.60
N ALA A 553 16.95 -15.15 -11.53
CA ALA A 553 16.53 -15.58 -12.87
C ALA A 553 15.59 -16.80 -12.85
N GLU A 554 15.92 -17.83 -12.07
CA GLU A 554 15.11 -19.05 -11.92
C GLU A 554 13.69 -18.73 -11.40
N ASN A 555 13.60 -17.88 -10.38
CA ASN A 555 12.32 -17.45 -9.80
C ASN A 555 11.50 -16.61 -10.79
N VAL A 556 12.14 -15.67 -11.49
CA VAL A 556 11.49 -14.87 -12.54
C VAL A 556 10.99 -15.77 -13.66
N HIS A 557 11.82 -16.68 -14.18
CA HIS A 557 11.44 -17.64 -15.23
C HIS A 557 10.23 -18.47 -14.82
N THR A 558 10.14 -18.89 -13.57
CA THR A 558 8.97 -19.62 -13.05
C THR A 558 7.70 -18.77 -13.14
N ILE A 559 7.74 -17.54 -12.65
CA ILE A 559 6.59 -16.61 -12.70
C ILE A 559 6.17 -16.33 -14.15
N LEU A 560 7.13 -16.05 -15.03
CA LEU A 560 6.87 -15.77 -16.44
C LEU A 560 6.27 -16.98 -17.15
N SER A 561 6.84 -18.17 -16.94
CA SER A 561 6.35 -19.41 -17.57
C SER A 561 4.91 -19.73 -17.19
N ASP A 562 4.54 -19.53 -15.92
CA ASP A 562 3.19 -19.79 -15.42
C ASP A 562 2.20 -18.74 -15.91
N THR A 563 2.64 -17.49 -16.03
CA THR A 563 1.80 -16.39 -16.51
C THR A 563 1.52 -16.53 -18.01
N VAL A 564 2.52 -16.89 -18.82
CA VAL A 564 2.35 -17.03 -20.27
C VAL A 564 1.23 -18.02 -20.61
N VAL A 565 1.15 -19.16 -19.91
CA VAL A 565 0.06 -20.13 -20.10
C VAL A 565 -1.31 -19.51 -19.79
N GLN A 566 -1.41 -18.74 -18.70
CA GLN A 566 -2.66 -18.09 -18.30
C GLN A 566 -3.07 -16.99 -19.30
N LEU A 567 -2.12 -16.21 -19.80
CA LEU A 567 -2.36 -15.17 -20.81
C LEU A 567 -2.90 -15.77 -22.11
N PHE A 568 -2.32 -16.87 -22.60
CA PHE A 568 -2.83 -17.56 -23.80
C PHE A 568 -4.16 -18.27 -23.55
N ALA A 569 -4.43 -18.74 -22.34
CA ALA A 569 -5.76 -19.28 -21.99
C ALA A 569 -6.83 -18.19 -21.98
N LEU A 570 -6.50 -16.98 -21.52
CA LEU A 570 -7.40 -15.84 -21.50
C LEU A 570 -7.64 -15.27 -22.91
N HIS A 571 -6.57 -15.15 -23.71
CA HIS A 571 -6.60 -14.59 -25.07
C HIS A 571 -5.91 -15.51 -26.10
N PRO A 572 -6.52 -16.66 -26.49
CA PRO A 572 -5.92 -17.64 -27.40
C PRO A 572 -5.47 -17.08 -28.75
N GLU A 573 -6.21 -16.11 -29.29
CA GLU A 573 -5.94 -15.49 -30.59
C GLU A 573 -4.59 -14.75 -30.64
N THR A 574 -4.02 -14.40 -29.47
CA THR A 574 -2.69 -13.78 -29.34
C THR A 574 -1.59 -14.58 -30.07
N VAL A 575 -1.74 -15.91 -30.20
CA VAL A 575 -0.75 -16.77 -30.87
C VAL A 575 -0.51 -16.36 -32.32
N PHE A 576 -1.54 -15.84 -32.99
CA PHE A 576 -1.46 -15.37 -34.37
C PHE A 576 -0.83 -13.97 -34.45
N HIS A 577 -1.21 -13.07 -33.54
CA HIS A 577 -0.68 -11.71 -33.47
C HIS A 577 0.82 -11.67 -33.11
N CYS A 578 1.27 -12.59 -32.26
CA CYS A 578 2.67 -12.71 -31.85
C CYS A 578 3.48 -13.73 -32.66
N SER A 579 2.93 -14.25 -33.76
CA SER A 579 3.51 -15.36 -34.54
C SER A 579 5.00 -15.19 -34.85
N LYS A 580 5.44 -14.01 -35.31
CA LYS A 580 6.85 -13.73 -35.60
C LYS A 580 7.76 -13.93 -34.38
N SER A 581 7.37 -13.39 -33.22
CA SER A 581 8.15 -13.49 -31.98
C SER A 581 8.17 -14.92 -31.45
N ILE A 582 7.02 -15.61 -31.52
CA ILE A 582 6.90 -17.02 -31.09
C ILE A 582 7.75 -17.91 -31.99
N LEU A 583 7.62 -17.81 -33.31
CA LEU A 583 8.40 -18.58 -34.29
C LEU A 583 9.90 -18.37 -34.08
N SER A 584 10.35 -17.11 -33.94
CA SER A 584 11.75 -16.81 -33.67
C SER A 584 12.26 -17.36 -32.34
N TYR A 585 11.38 -17.54 -31.35
CA TYR A 585 11.73 -18.09 -30.05
C TYR A 585 11.81 -19.62 -30.08
N ILE A 586 10.79 -20.28 -30.63
CA ILE A 586 10.74 -21.75 -30.68
C ILE A 586 11.74 -22.32 -31.70
N SER A 587 12.11 -21.58 -32.74
CA SER A 587 13.06 -22.04 -33.76
C SER A 587 14.51 -22.12 -33.25
N ARG A 588 14.79 -21.65 -32.04
CA ARG A 588 16.13 -21.59 -31.44
C ARG A 588 16.18 -22.52 -30.24
N PHE A 589 16.66 -23.76 -30.43
CA PHE A 589 16.69 -24.75 -29.36
C PHE A 589 17.47 -24.32 -28.12
N LYS A 590 18.50 -23.47 -28.28
CA LYS A 590 19.23 -22.84 -27.16
C LYS A 590 18.34 -22.09 -26.14
N ASN A 591 17.13 -21.70 -26.51
CA ASN A 591 16.21 -21.06 -25.58
C ASN A 591 15.66 -22.03 -24.52
N TYR A 592 15.70 -23.34 -24.78
CA TYR A 592 15.38 -24.37 -23.80
C TYR A 592 16.31 -24.30 -22.58
N SER A 593 17.62 -24.22 -22.79
CA SER A 593 18.59 -24.14 -21.67
C SER A 593 18.54 -22.82 -20.90
N ILE A 594 17.93 -21.77 -21.47
CA ILE A 594 17.73 -20.49 -20.79
C ILE A 594 16.51 -20.55 -19.87
N ALA A 595 15.38 -21.05 -20.36
CA ALA A 595 14.12 -21.12 -19.62
C ALA A 595 13.30 -22.35 -20.03
N GLU A 596 13.68 -23.52 -19.50
CA GLU A 596 13.15 -24.83 -19.89
C GLU A 596 11.62 -24.88 -19.86
N LYS A 597 11.04 -24.48 -18.73
CA LYS A 597 9.58 -24.50 -18.51
C LYS A 597 8.85 -23.62 -19.51
N ASN A 598 9.35 -22.41 -19.76
CA ASN A 598 8.75 -21.49 -20.73
C ASN A 598 8.84 -22.06 -22.14
N PHE A 599 9.99 -22.62 -22.52
CA PHE A 599 10.17 -23.22 -23.84
C PHE A 599 9.17 -24.36 -24.08
N ILE A 600 9.03 -25.26 -23.11
CA ILE A 600 8.04 -26.34 -23.15
C ILE A 600 6.61 -25.78 -23.26
N HIS A 601 6.27 -24.77 -22.44
CA HIS A 601 4.96 -24.14 -22.48
C HIS A 601 4.67 -23.49 -23.83
N MET A 602 5.63 -22.81 -24.45
CA MET A 602 5.46 -22.18 -25.77
C MET A 602 5.22 -23.21 -26.87
N VAL A 603 5.94 -24.33 -26.87
CA VAL A 603 5.68 -25.43 -27.80
C VAL A 603 4.27 -25.98 -27.59
N TRP A 604 3.87 -26.21 -26.33
CA TRP A 604 2.52 -26.65 -26.01
C TRP A 604 1.44 -25.66 -26.45
N ILE A 605 1.62 -24.36 -26.21
CA ILE A 605 0.73 -23.26 -26.62
C ILE A 605 0.51 -23.27 -28.14
N VAL A 606 1.57 -23.48 -28.93
CA VAL A 606 1.47 -23.62 -30.38
C VAL A 606 0.57 -24.81 -30.73
N GLY A 607 0.82 -25.96 -30.10
CA GLY A 607 -0.02 -27.15 -30.29
C GLY A 607 -1.46 -26.97 -29.86
N GLU A 608 -1.72 -26.17 -28.84
CA GLU A 608 -3.07 -25.95 -28.33
C GLU A 608 -3.86 -24.95 -29.18
N TYR A 609 -3.30 -23.76 -29.41
CA TYR A 609 -4.05 -22.60 -29.87
C TYR A 609 -3.92 -22.28 -31.37
N VAL A 610 -2.93 -22.86 -32.09
CA VAL A 610 -2.83 -22.69 -33.56
C VAL A 610 -3.89 -23.56 -34.26
N SER A 611 -5.14 -23.10 -34.19
CA SER A 611 -6.34 -23.80 -34.68
C SER A 611 -7.39 -22.79 -35.14
N VAL A 612 -8.19 -23.16 -36.14
CA VAL A 612 -9.33 -22.39 -36.63
C VAL A 612 -10.40 -22.19 -35.53
N ALA A 613 -10.40 -23.03 -34.50
CA ALA A 613 -11.31 -22.91 -33.35
C ALA A 613 -11.09 -21.64 -32.50
N TYR A 614 -9.95 -20.96 -32.65
CA TYR A 614 -9.56 -19.80 -31.84
C TYR A 614 -9.42 -18.51 -32.65
N SER A 615 -9.20 -18.58 -33.97
CA SER A 615 -9.17 -17.39 -34.82
C SER A 615 -9.42 -17.73 -36.29
N ASN A 616 -10.12 -16.83 -36.98
CA ASN A 616 -10.32 -16.87 -38.43
C ASN A 616 -9.04 -16.54 -39.21
N ILE A 617 -8.01 -16.02 -38.55
CA ILE A 617 -6.68 -15.77 -39.14
C ILE A 617 -5.95 -17.09 -39.43
N CYS A 618 -6.31 -18.17 -38.73
CA CYS A 618 -5.69 -19.47 -38.91
C CYS A 618 -5.98 -20.03 -40.31
N ARG A 619 -4.92 -20.12 -41.13
CA ARG A 619 -4.94 -20.70 -42.48
C ARG A 619 -3.91 -21.83 -42.59
N PRO A 620 -4.06 -22.76 -43.56
CA PRO A 620 -3.11 -23.85 -43.75
C PRO A 620 -1.65 -23.40 -43.86
N GLU A 621 -1.38 -22.24 -44.46
CA GLU A 621 -0.04 -21.67 -44.60
C GLU A 621 0.56 -21.27 -43.24
N VAL A 622 -0.26 -20.70 -42.35
CA VAL A 622 0.18 -20.33 -40.99
C VAL A 622 0.49 -21.59 -40.17
N VAL A 623 -0.36 -22.62 -40.26
CA VAL A 623 -0.12 -23.92 -39.61
C VAL A 623 1.18 -24.54 -40.12
N ALA A 624 1.44 -24.47 -41.43
CA ALA A 624 2.66 -24.96 -42.04
C ALA A 624 3.91 -24.23 -41.51
N LEU A 625 3.87 -22.89 -41.38
CA LEU A 625 5.00 -22.12 -40.83
C LEU A 625 5.38 -22.54 -39.40
N PHE A 626 4.39 -22.74 -38.53
CA PHE A 626 4.62 -23.26 -37.17
C PHE A 626 5.15 -24.70 -37.20
N PHE A 627 4.59 -25.55 -38.07
CA PHE A 627 5.04 -26.93 -38.23
C PHE A 627 6.50 -27.00 -38.65
N GLU A 628 6.90 -26.25 -39.67
CA GLU A 628 8.26 -26.25 -40.22
C GLU A 628 9.30 -25.79 -39.20
N SER A 629 8.99 -24.70 -38.49
CA SER A 629 9.87 -24.16 -37.46
C SER A 629 10.05 -25.17 -36.31
N LEU A 630 8.96 -25.79 -35.86
CA LEU A 630 9.00 -26.77 -34.79
C LEU A 630 9.65 -28.09 -35.23
N GLU A 631 9.46 -28.54 -36.47
CA GLU A 631 10.07 -29.75 -36.99
C GLU A 631 11.59 -29.66 -36.92
N SER A 632 12.16 -28.55 -37.39
CA SER A 632 13.60 -28.30 -37.32
C SER A 632 14.12 -28.38 -35.88
N THR A 633 13.45 -27.68 -34.95
CA THR A 633 13.88 -27.67 -33.54
C THR A 633 13.66 -29.01 -32.85
N THR A 634 12.64 -29.77 -33.26
CA THR A 634 12.41 -31.13 -32.73
C THR A 634 13.53 -32.08 -33.14
N TYR A 635 14.02 -31.98 -34.39
CA TYR A 635 15.19 -32.76 -34.81
C TYR A 635 16.46 -32.35 -34.07
N GLU A 636 16.66 -31.05 -33.81
CA GLU A 636 17.77 -30.57 -33.00
C GLU A 636 17.72 -31.13 -31.57
N ALA A 637 16.54 -31.09 -30.92
CA ALA A 637 16.31 -31.66 -29.60
C ALA A 637 16.54 -33.19 -29.58
N LEU A 638 16.03 -33.91 -30.57
CA LEU A 638 16.25 -35.35 -30.72
C LEU A 638 17.73 -35.71 -30.95
N SER A 639 18.49 -34.83 -31.61
CA SER A 639 19.92 -35.02 -31.83
C SER A 639 20.74 -34.78 -30.55
N ALA A 640 20.22 -33.98 -29.62
CA ALA A 640 20.79 -33.74 -28.30
C ALA A 640 20.29 -34.74 -27.23
N LEU A 641 19.50 -35.75 -27.61
CA LEU A 641 18.99 -36.76 -26.70
C LEU A 641 20.11 -37.71 -26.27
N GLU A 642 20.23 -37.94 -24.96
CA GLU A 642 21.20 -38.84 -24.34
C GLU A 642 20.52 -39.79 -23.34
N GLU A 643 21.16 -40.90 -22.94
CA GLU A 643 20.62 -41.87 -21.96
C GLU A 643 20.38 -41.24 -20.57
N SER A 644 21.13 -40.19 -20.26
CA SER A 644 21.11 -39.40 -19.03
C SER A 644 20.01 -38.32 -19.02
N ALA A 645 19.22 -38.20 -20.10
CA ALA A 645 18.20 -37.15 -20.22
C ALA A 645 17.25 -37.11 -19.02
N ASP A 646 17.02 -35.88 -18.52
CA ASP A 646 16.15 -35.64 -17.39
C ASP A 646 14.66 -35.68 -17.77
N GLU A 647 13.80 -35.56 -16.76
CA GLU A 647 12.35 -35.60 -16.94
C GLU A 647 11.81 -34.44 -17.78
N ASN A 648 12.37 -33.23 -17.63
CA ASN A 648 11.94 -32.05 -18.38
C ASN A 648 12.24 -32.21 -19.87
N PHE A 649 13.39 -32.78 -20.20
CA PHE A 649 13.79 -33.02 -21.58
C PHE A 649 12.90 -34.06 -22.25
N LEU A 650 12.61 -35.17 -21.57
CA LEU A 650 11.66 -36.17 -22.07
C LEU A 650 10.25 -35.60 -22.26
N LYS A 651 9.82 -34.72 -21.34
CA LYS A 651 8.56 -33.99 -21.44
C LYS A 651 8.57 -33.04 -22.64
N LEU A 652 9.67 -32.35 -22.91
CA LEU A 652 9.83 -31.53 -24.12
C LEU A 652 9.64 -32.38 -25.38
N ILE A 653 10.33 -33.51 -25.51
CA ILE A 653 10.21 -34.39 -26.68
C ILE A 653 8.76 -34.84 -26.88
N SER A 654 8.11 -35.32 -25.81
CA SER A 654 6.71 -35.75 -25.85
C SER A 654 5.77 -34.63 -26.31
N ILE A 655 5.94 -33.42 -25.79
CA ILE A 655 5.13 -32.25 -26.12
C ILE A 655 5.39 -31.77 -27.56
N SER A 656 6.64 -31.74 -28.01
CA SER A 656 7.01 -31.37 -29.38
C SER A 656 6.41 -32.34 -30.40
N LEU A 657 6.53 -33.65 -30.16
CA LEU A 657 5.97 -34.68 -31.04
C LEU A 657 4.43 -34.66 -31.05
N THR A 658 3.80 -34.44 -29.88
CA THR A 658 2.35 -34.23 -29.79
C THR A 658 1.93 -32.98 -30.57
N THR A 659 2.68 -31.89 -30.46
CA THR A 659 2.41 -30.62 -31.13
C THR A 659 2.51 -30.75 -32.65
N LEU A 660 3.57 -31.38 -33.16
CA LEU A 660 3.70 -31.67 -34.60
C LEU A 660 2.53 -32.52 -35.09
N SER A 661 2.11 -33.51 -34.31
CA SER A 661 0.96 -34.36 -34.65
C SER A 661 -0.35 -33.56 -34.68
N LYS A 662 -0.57 -32.65 -33.71
CA LYS A 662 -1.73 -31.75 -33.70
C LYS A 662 -1.75 -30.82 -34.92
N LEU A 663 -0.62 -30.20 -35.25
CA LEU A 663 -0.50 -29.31 -36.42
C LEU A 663 -0.72 -30.07 -37.74
N ALA A 664 -0.18 -31.28 -37.87
CA ALA A 664 -0.39 -32.14 -39.03
C ALA A 664 -1.85 -32.63 -39.16
N ALA A 665 -2.53 -32.90 -38.05
CA ALA A 665 -3.96 -33.22 -38.08
C ALA A 665 -4.82 -32.03 -38.56
N ARG A 666 -4.36 -30.79 -38.33
CA ARG A 666 -5.03 -29.55 -38.77
C ARG A 666 -4.69 -29.17 -40.22
N ASN A 667 -3.54 -29.58 -40.73
CA ASN A 667 -3.12 -29.40 -42.12
C ASN A 667 -2.56 -30.72 -42.68
N GLN A 668 -3.38 -31.43 -43.46
CA GLN A 668 -3.10 -32.78 -43.95
C GLN A 668 -1.82 -32.87 -44.81
N ASP A 669 -1.41 -31.78 -45.45
CA ASP A 669 -0.18 -31.73 -46.25
C ASP A 669 1.09 -32.02 -45.42
N GLN A 670 1.03 -31.80 -44.11
CA GLN A 670 2.16 -32.02 -43.20
C GLN A 670 2.20 -33.45 -42.61
N VAL A 671 1.16 -34.27 -42.81
CA VAL A 671 1.07 -35.62 -42.21
C VAL A 671 2.25 -36.52 -42.58
N PRO A 672 2.70 -36.63 -43.86
CA PRO A 672 3.84 -37.48 -44.19
C PRO A 672 5.13 -37.07 -43.46
N ARG A 673 5.35 -35.76 -43.29
CA ARG A 673 6.51 -35.22 -42.56
C ARG A 673 6.42 -35.53 -41.06
N ALA A 674 5.24 -35.38 -40.47
CA ALA A 674 5.01 -35.70 -39.06
C ALA A 674 5.25 -37.19 -38.77
N VAL A 675 4.74 -38.08 -39.62
CA VAL A 675 4.95 -39.54 -39.50
C VAL A 675 6.43 -39.90 -39.62
N LEU A 676 7.18 -39.27 -40.54
CA LEU A 676 8.62 -39.47 -40.68
C LEU A 676 9.38 -39.01 -39.42
N CYS A 677 9.04 -37.83 -38.90
CA CYS A 677 9.65 -37.28 -37.68
C CYS A 677 9.40 -38.20 -36.48
N LEU A 678 8.15 -38.62 -36.25
CA LEU A 678 7.78 -39.56 -35.19
C LEU A 678 8.47 -40.92 -35.33
N SER A 679 8.58 -41.45 -36.56
CA SER A 679 9.25 -42.73 -36.80
C SER A 679 10.75 -42.67 -36.49
N LYS A 680 11.41 -41.54 -36.80
CA LYS A 680 12.81 -41.30 -36.42
C LYS A 680 12.95 -41.13 -34.91
N ALA A 681 12.07 -40.36 -34.29
CA ALA A 681 12.03 -40.16 -32.84
C ALA A 681 11.86 -41.49 -32.11
N GLN A 682 10.95 -42.36 -32.56
CA GLN A 682 10.74 -43.68 -31.98
C GLN A 682 12.03 -44.51 -32.00
N LYS A 683 12.75 -44.54 -33.13
CA LYS A 683 14.02 -45.26 -33.24
C LYS A 683 15.08 -44.72 -32.26
N GLN A 684 15.23 -43.41 -32.16
CA GLN A 684 16.19 -42.79 -31.24
C GLN A 684 15.80 -43.00 -29.77
N LEU A 685 14.52 -42.86 -29.44
CA LEU A 685 14.00 -43.09 -28.09
C LEU A 685 14.15 -44.56 -27.67
N THR A 686 13.95 -45.52 -28.57
CA THR A 686 14.19 -46.94 -28.27
C THR A 686 15.69 -47.27 -28.20
N PHE A 687 16.54 -46.55 -28.95
CA PHE A 687 17.99 -46.75 -28.91
C PHE A 687 18.60 -46.31 -27.58
N PHE A 688 18.27 -45.11 -27.10
CA PHE A 688 18.76 -44.56 -25.83
C PHE A 688 17.91 -44.97 -24.61
N GLY A 689 16.65 -45.34 -24.86
CA GLY A 689 15.65 -45.53 -23.83
C GLY A 689 15.91 -46.75 -22.97
N ASN A 690 15.50 -46.64 -21.72
CA ASN A 690 15.51 -47.73 -20.78
C ASN A 690 14.06 -48.04 -20.40
N ASP A 691 13.54 -49.18 -20.85
CA ASP A 691 12.15 -49.61 -20.61
C ASP A 691 11.78 -49.76 -19.12
N TYR A 692 12.80 -49.86 -18.24
CA TYR A 692 12.60 -49.89 -16.79
C TYR A 692 12.39 -48.48 -16.19
N LYS A 693 12.79 -47.41 -16.89
CA LYS A 693 12.52 -46.03 -16.47
C LYS A 693 11.13 -45.60 -16.94
N LYS A 694 10.21 -45.42 -16.00
CA LYS A 694 8.79 -45.03 -16.24
C LYS A 694 8.63 -43.90 -17.26
N ASN A 695 9.41 -42.83 -17.14
CA ASN A 695 9.25 -41.65 -18.01
C ASN A 695 9.63 -41.93 -19.47
N TRP A 696 10.68 -42.72 -19.73
CA TRP A 696 11.06 -43.13 -21.08
C TRP A 696 9.98 -43.97 -21.75
N LYS A 697 9.45 -44.96 -21.01
CA LYS A 697 8.35 -45.81 -21.48
C LYS A 697 7.12 -44.98 -21.87
N ILE A 698 6.73 -44.00 -21.05
CA ILE A 698 5.60 -43.10 -21.35
C ILE A 698 5.80 -42.38 -22.68
N VAL A 699 7.01 -41.85 -22.95
CA VAL A 699 7.27 -41.14 -24.20
C VAL A 699 7.26 -42.09 -25.40
N ILE A 700 7.85 -43.29 -25.28
CA ILE A 700 7.86 -44.31 -26.35
C ILE A 700 6.44 -44.78 -26.68
N GLU A 701 5.63 -45.07 -25.66
CA GLU A 701 4.21 -45.41 -25.82
C GLU A 701 3.46 -44.28 -26.49
N ARG A 702 3.67 -43.03 -26.04
CA ARG A 702 3.04 -41.85 -26.63
C ARG A 702 3.38 -41.68 -28.11
N VAL A 703 4.63 -41.89 -28.52
CA VAL A 703 5.01 -41.82 -29.94
C VAL A 703 4.33 -42.90 -30.76
N SER A 704 4.20 -44.11 -30.21
CA SER A 704 3.51 -45.24 -30.86
C SER A 704 2.01 -44.97 -31.03
N GLU A 705 1.37 -44.34 -30.05
CA GLU A 705 -0.01 -43.87 -30.14
C GLU A 705 -0.17 -42.82 -31.24
N LEU A 706 0.69 -41.80 -31.27
CA LEU A 706 0.63 -40.71 -32.24
C LEU A 706 0.80 -41.22 -33.68
N LEU A 707 1.74 -42.15 -33.91
CA LEU A 707 1.91 -42.82 -35.19
C LEU A 707 0.63 -43.56 -35.61
N SER A 708 0.00 -44.28 -34.67
CA SER A 708 -1.23 -45.02 -34.92
C SER A 708 -2.40 -44.09 -35.26
N ILE A 709 -2.51 -42.95 -34.58
CA ILE A 709 -3.55 -41.95 -34.79
C ILE A 709 -3.40 -41.28 -36.16
N LEU A 710 -2.19 -40.87 -36.54
CA LEU A 710 -1.93 -40.17 -37.80
C LEU A 710 -2.14 -41.05 -39.05
N ASN A 711 -2.13 -42.38 -38.91
CA ASN A 711 -2.48 -43.30 -39.99
C ASN A 711 -3.95 -43.16 -40.44
N SER A 712 -4.80 -42.50 -39.64
CA SER A 712 -6.21 -42.24 -39.96
C SER A 712 -6.52 -40.74 -39.86
N PRO A 713 -6.39 -39.96 -40.96
CA PRO A 713 -6.50 -38.49 -40.91
C PRO A 713 -7.80 -37.96 -40.28
N ASN A 714 -8.94 -38.59 -40.57
CA ASN A 714 -10.24 -38.20 -40.00
C ASN A 714 -10.30 -38.44 -38.49
N ILE A 715 -9.69 -39.51 -38.00
CA ILE A 715 -9.62 -39.82 -36.57
C ILE A 715 -8.62 -38.88 -35.89
N ALA A 716 -7.48 -38.61 -36.54
CA ALA A 716 -6.47 -37.68 -36.05
C ALA A 716 -7.03 -36.28 -35.81
N ALA A 717 -7.82 -35.74 -36.75
CA ALA A 717 -8.46 -34.43 -36.59
C ALA A 717 -9.39 -34.39 -35.36
N ILE A 718 -10.17 -35.45 -35.11
CA ILE A 718 -11.11 -35.52 -33.99
C ILE A 718 -10.39 -35.71 -32.64
N VAL A 719 -9.39 -36.58 -32.59
CA VAL A 719 -8.68 -36.95 -31.34
C VAL A 719 -7.67 -35.88 -30.93
N LEU A 720 -6.93 -35.32 -31.89
CA LEU A 720 -5.85 -34.36 -31.63
C LEU A 720 -6.33 -32.90 -31.70
N SER A 721 -7.51 -32.64 -32.28
CA SER A 721 -8.14 -31.32 -32.34
C SER A 721 -9.65 -31.43 -32.11
N PRO A 722 -10.07 -31.88 -30.90
CA PRO A 722 -11.48 -32.06 -30.60
C PRO A 722 -12.25 -30.73 -30.74
N PRO A 723 -13.47 -30.74 -31.32
CA PRO A 723 -14.31 -29.55 -31.33
C PRO A 723 -14.75 -29.20 -29.90
N LYS A 724 -14.89 -27.91 -29.59
CA LYS A 724 -15.30 -27.39 -28.25
C LYS A 724 -16.57 -28.05 -27.66
N GLN A 725 -17.45 -28.56 -28.52
CA GLN A 725 -18.66 -29.30 -28.15
C GLN A 725 -18.35 -30.67 -27.51
N LEU A 726 -17.28 -31.34 -27.97
CA LEU A 726 -16.80 -32.61 -27.41
C LEU A 726 -16.15 -32.38 -26.04
N GLU A 727 -15.40 -31.28 -25.88
CA GLU A 727 -14.73 -30.89 -24.62
C GLU A 727 -15.74 -30.54 -23.51
N ASN A 728 -16.86 -29.90 -23.85
CA ASN A 728 -17.93 -29.57 -22.90
C ASN A 728 -18.89 -30.77 -22.64
N GLY A 729 -18.63 -31.93 -23.24
CA GLY A 729 -19.44 -33.14 -23.06
C GLY A 729 -20.86 -33.07 -23.66
N SER A 730 -21.15 -32.10 -24.54
CA SER A 730 -22.50 -31.94 -25.11
C SER A 730 -22.89 -33.09 -26.03
N LEU A 731 -21.92 -33.70 -26.71
CA LEU A 731 -22.12 -34.87 -27.58
C LEU A 731 -22.55 -36.14 -26.84
N HIS A 732 -22.48 -36.17 -25.50
CA HIS A 732 -23.01 -37.25 -24.65
C HIS A 732 -24.36 -36.92 -24.00
N ARG A 733 -24.90 -35.71 -24.25
CA ARG A 733 -26.18 -35.23 -23.69
C ARG A 733 -27.28 -35.08 -24.73
N ASP A 734 -26.93 -35.11 -26.02
CA ASP A 734 -27.93 -35.16 -27.09
C ASP A 734 -28.69 -36.49 -27.10
N SER A 735 -29.98 -36.42 -27.40
CA SER A 735 -30.90 -37.55 -27.44
C SER A 735 -30.54 -38.61 -28.50
N THR A 736 -29.66 -38.26 -29.44
CA THR A 736 -29.12 -39.13 -30.49
C THR A 736 -27.77 -39.74 -30.14
N SER A 737 -27.18 -39.38 -28.99
CA SER A 737 -25.86 -39.87 -28.59
C SER A 737 -25.90 -41.33 -28.14
N LEU A 738 -24.86 -42.11 -28.51
CA LEU A 738 -24.77 -43.53 -28.19
C LEU A 738 -24.95 -43.84 -26.68
N PRO A 739 -24.36 -43.07 -25.73
CA PRO A 739 -24.59 -43.31 -24.31
C PRO A 739 -26.04 -43.05 -23.87
N PHE A 740 -26.70 -42.03 -24.43
CA PHE A 740 -28.11 -41.75 -24.14
C PHE A 740 -29.03 -42.85 -24.68
N VAL A 741 -28.80 -43.28 -25.92
CA VAL A 741 -29.54 -44.40 -26.55
C VAL A 741 -29.30 -45.70 -25.79
N LEU A 742 -28.07 -46.02 -25.40
CA LEU A 742 -27.76 -47.20 -24.60
C LEU A 742 -28.42 -47.14 -23.23
N ARG A 743 -28.44 -45.98 -22.55
CA ARG A 743 -29.12 -45.81 -21.26
C ARG A 743 -30.63 -46.01 -21.37
N ALA A 744 -31.24 -45.45 -22.42
CA ALA A 744 -32.66 -45.65 -22.72
C ALA A 744 -32.99 -47.14 -23.03
N ILE A 745 -32.16 -47.80 -23.84
CA ILE A 745 -32.30 -49.24 -24.12
C ILE A 745 -32.13 -50.06 -22.83
N THR A 746 -31.16 -49.69 -21.97
CA THR A 746 -30.92 -50.40 -20.70
C THR A 746 -32.11 -50.24 -19.74
N GLU A 747 -32.74 -49.07 -19.66
CA GLU A 747 -33.96 -48.85 -18.88
C GLU A 747 -35.18 -49.61 -19.45
N ILE A 748 -35.24 -49.80 -20.78
CA ILE A 748 -36.28 -50.62 -21.42
C ILE A 748 -36.05 -52.12 -21.14
N VAL A 749 -34.81 -52.58 -21.11
CA VAL A 749 -34.47 -54.00 -20.88
C VAL A 749 -34.52 -54.40 -19.39
N THR A 750 -34.46 -53.43 -18.48
CA THR A 750 -34.51 -53.66 -17.02
C THR A 750 -35.91 -53.48 -16.41
N LYS A 751 -36.91 -53.10 -17.21
CA LYS A 751 -38.33 -53.24 -16.90
C LYS A 751 -38.87 -54.51 -17.55
#